data_AF-A0A8X6YGR9-F1
#
_entry.id   AF-A0A8X6YGR9-F1
#
_cell.length_a   1.000
_cell.length_b   1.000
_cell.length_c   1.000
_cell.angle_alpha   90.00
_cell.angle_beta   90.00
_cell.angle_gamma   90.00
#
_symmetry.space_group_name_H-M   'P 1'
#
loop_
_entity.id
_entity.type
_entity.pdbx_description
1 polymer ?
#
loop_
_entity_poly.entity_id
_entity_poly.type
_entity_poly.pdbx_seq_one_letter_code
_entity_poly.pdbx_strand_id
1 'polypeptide(L)'
;MELMKERPKAKKTKKHKTLVKNAHDHLELTKNVECSLSEKAEASYEIPNNLSSENVLTRVEITSKEADNCLEKADESMHESKSCTEDGSQVIQVKSNDQKENSKEEIESSKPENVVLETKEFSYLYEEKKRISDTVKTLNVFREKTETKNVYPDLKSIQHCEQMEDIESLRILTQTYTEEYMSKTVNGAVKRCREFQMAVRSIENYHLYELIKEYQNARNKSNEALTKRKYLNSKLNIEKNNLWKPVKKEAISKGCCEDGNTVSITKSYIIKELDEIKFAEVIEMLRELEEIALSHVFYSYLVELSKMKIEQYVYNMINYFNSLDDPCSKNTSTLGFDKKEIIKKCISILFQYQRQSIKDKKFLEICQNWLNILVFILLQDGDQSDYLFIINHIVRSPNGIHAWASHLLQFPRSTFCTEEAKDTLGCPCLYYVLLVLYLVLNPAPDLDFFLRNVKTGISDSTGGKFVLLDSDGEEEELFEVVRNWTNDDIMSLLNQISIASLYEHILFDRKDQTMTIKCPCKEKVVKIFALSTALINILFSGLSNYSDGCFEVSVECICSMIRHTVLYASDYWEYCEGLDIPSKSALQAEYDRFIFHVVYTIYNFEKLKIKKFLPSLPYKCVSKKMLWNIIWIFHSPKCFEEDVYLAKDIDLKLNDDNMISLFIEKLKTYDNCDQLYLLNAYKSVALFGNTEKELLCFLIHEIFEISFVENALYHLSKEGAIVLSCIMKKYPYLLSALLKEVQSCKDESVNLSLCMFEELDVSVWVPKAEDIQLIQEWLLEMPLSSPKNFLARMLLSKMNWNFSSEDQLVLPIQLHQEIAILVLQAYMKFDSKGNEWSVSNGLTQMLKFATVGNFMREDEGFDMKKNIQLPCYLFLVMTNIGHDVRRLMVEGLLCLTALIERRQYLAAIHSLYYILPFFVKNVEELLAKPEFINAMNDLIVADMTVLSNISGPVVGAVLHKISAMIKHQVSQAWNLTVEFATPLLKLWTSILLKVLSFQERKNYNLKDSAKQVHFLLDVVIRISVVDYYTRNSMIDHLYTFANPLLTSPAIQSSVWNKFFGSNTESYTILRRLTLPDYPWLAWFVLRSETKQKQTQDLWFQIQKEIAKDTEMTPVAALKNVCIFLKIKQLPLESLPIYRWTLQILETPVSHPVLPLLWQYFFYYYFERITILDVCQYSNGTEPGKKFIDLTITYS
;
A
#
# COMPACT_ATOMS: atom_id res chain seq x y z
N MET A 1 -22.33 -11.99 -73.32
CA MET A 1 -21.53 -13.01 -74.03
C MET A 1 -20.07 -12.60 -73.99
N GLU A 2 -19.22 -13.56 -73.63
CA GLU A 2 -17.78 -13.74 -73.92
C GLU A 2 -16.81 -12.62 -74.35
N LEU A 3 -15.63 -12.65 -73.70
CA LEU A 3 -14.26 -12.44 -74.23
C LEU A 3 -13.84 -11.00 -74.67
N MET A 4 -12.58 -10.54 -74.54
CA MET A 4 -11.27 -11.21 -74.28
C MET A 4 -10.23 -10.21 -73.68
N LYS A 5 -9.22 -10.71 -72.94
CA LYS A 5 -7.81 -10.19 -72.78
C LYS A 5 -7.52 -8.77 -72.20
N GLU A 6 -6.37 -8.45 -71.58
CA GLU A 6 -5.37 -9.23 -70.80
C GLU A 6 -4.42 -8.29 -69.98
N ARG A 7 -4.28 -8.53 -68.66
CA ARG A 7 -3.08 -8.27 -67.78
C ARG A 7 -2.56 -6.81 -67.60
N PRO A 8 -1.72 -6.49 -66.55
CA PRO A 8 -1.03 -7.39 -65.61
C PRO A 8 -1.16 -7.12 -64.08
N LYS A 9 -0.78 -8.15 -63.31
CA LYS A 9 -0.12 -8.12 -61.97
C LYS A 9 -0.81 -7.40 -60.77
N ALA A 10 -1.80 -8.08 -60.20
CA ALA A 10 -1.94 -8.28 -58.75
C ALA A 10 -2.78 -9.56 -58.51
N LYS A 11 -2.45 -10.40 -57.49
CA LYS A 11 -3.22 -11.53 -56.88
C LYS A 11 -2.27 -12.65 -56.38
N LYS A 12 -2.32 -13.07 -55.09
CA LYS A 12 -3.18 -14.06 -54.39
C LYS A 12 -2.60 -15.48 -54.33
N THR A 13 -2.84 -16.16 -53.20
CA THR A 13 -3.51 -17.47 -52.99
C THR A 13 -3.03 -18.06 -51.64
N LYS A 14 -3.71 -18.97 -50.92
CA LYS A 14 -4.66 -20.04 -51.31
C LYS A 14 -5.88 -20.19 -50.38
N LYS A 15 -6.81 -21.03 -50.84
CA LYS A 15 -8.08 -21.47 -50.21
C LYS A 15 -7.97 -22.88 -49.58
N HIS A 16 -8.90 -23.19 -48.67
CA HIS A 16 -9.61 -24.45 -48.38
C HIS A 16 -9.03 -25.84 -48.76
N LYS A 17 -9.23 -26.80 -47.83
CA LYS A 17 -10.03 -28.06 -47.90
C LYS A 17 -9.80 -28.85 -46.58
N THR A 18 -10.64 -29.75 -46.04
CA THR A 18 -11.90 -30.41 -46.44
C THR A 18 -12.67 -30.90 -45.17
N LEU A 19 -13.94 -31.28 -45.29
CA LEU A 19 -14.70 -32.02 -44.25
C LEU A 19 -14.27 -33.50 -44.14
N VAL A 20 -14.64 -34.20 -43.04
CA VAL A 20 -15.56 -35.38 -43.00
C VAL A 20 -15.34 -36.32 -41.77
N LYS A 21 -16.40 -36.46 -40.94
CA LYS A 21 -16.86 -37.61 -40.08
C LYS A 21 -16.25 -37.98 -38.70
N ASN A 22 -17.21 -38.03 -37.73
CA ASN A 22 -17.50 -39.10 -36.73
C ASN A 22 -16.54 -39.29 -35.53
N ALA A 23 -16.97 -39.48 -34.27
CA ALA A 23 -18.29 -39.66 -33.63
C ALA A 23 -18.13 -39.72 -32.08
N HIS A 24 -19.27 -39.64 -31.38
CA HIS A 24 -19.55 -40.01 -29.97
C HIS A 24 -19.01 -39.14 -28.81
N ASP A 25 -19.94 -38.35 -28.26
CA ASP A 25 -20.49 -38.47 -26.89
C ASP A 25 -19.52 -38.61 -25.72
N HIS A 26 -19.39 -37.57 -24.88
CA HIS A 26 -20.16 -37.44 -23.63
C HIS A 26 -19.97 -36.05 -22.98
N LEU A 27 -20.70 -35.78 -21.90
CA LEU A 27 -20.85 -34.49 -21.22
C LEU A 27 -19.58 -33.98 -20.48
N GLU A 28 -19.69 -32.70 -20.08
CA GLU A 28 -19.00 -31.99 -18.98
C GLU A 28 -17.86 -30.99 -19.31
N LEU A 29 -17.71 -30.03 -18.39
CA LEU A 29 -16.65 -29.00 -18.25
C LEU A 29 -16.76 -27.72 -19.10
N THR A 30 -17.64 -26.81 -18.65
CA THR A 30 -17.38 -25.36 -18.65
C THR A 30 -16.76 -24.93 -17.31
N LYS A 31 -15.42 -24.94 -17.23
CA LYS A 31 -14.64 -24.25 -16.19
C LYS A 31 -13.41 -23.59 -16.80
N ASN A 32 -12.96 -22.51 -16.17
CA ASN A 32 -11.82 -21.65 -16.51
C ASN A 32 -12.05 -20.66 -17.67
N VAL A 33 -12.18 -19.37 -17.34
CA VAL A 33 -11.08 -18.41 -17.50
C VAL A 33 -11.05 -17.52 -16.25
N GLU A 34 -9.87 -17.33 -15.68
CA GLU A 34 -9.66 -16.49 -14.49
C GLU A 34 -9.73 -15.00 -14.82
N CYS A 35 -10.39 -14.20 -13.98
CA CYS A 35 -10.21 -12.75 -14.02
C CYS A 35 -9.04 -12.37 -13.09
N SER A 36 -7.94 -11.93 -13.69
CA SER A 36 -6.69 -11.63 -13.02
C SER A 36 -6.56 -10.12 -12.78
N LEU A 37 -6.69 -9.68 -11.52
CA LEU A 37 -6.42 -8.30 -11.10
C LEU A 37 -5.75 -8.25 -9.73
N SER A 38 -4.43 -8.40 -9.72
CA SER A 38 -3.55 -7.69 -8.78
C SER A 38 -2.48 -6.93 -9.59
N GLU A 39 -2.02 -5.81 -9.05
CA GLU A 39 -0.83 -5.06 -9.50
C GLU A 39 -0.85 -4.51 -10.95
N LYS A 40 -1.43 -3.30 -11.12
CA LYS A 40 -0.84 -2.16 -11.88
C LYS A 40 -1.76 -0.94 -11.93
N ALA A 41 -1.38 0.13 -11.21
CA ALA A 41 -1.83 1.49 -11.48
C ALA A 41 -0.93 2.57 -10.84
N GLU A 42 0.40 2.37 -10.81
CA GLU A 42 1.30 3.53 -10.78
C GLU A 42 1.40 4.06 -12.22
N ALA A 43 0.74 5.18 -12.49
CA ALA A 43 0.80 5.88 -13.76
C ALA A 43 1.00 7.38 -13.51
N SER A 44 2.28 7.74 -13.36
CA SER A 44 2.88 8.98 -13.89
C SER A 44 1.93 10.11 -14.34
N TYR A 45 1.87 11.18 -13.55
CA TYR A 45 1.72 12.53 -14.10
C TYR A 45 3.05 13.27 -13.96
N GLU A 46 3.54 13.80 -15.07
CA GLU A 46 4.81 14.49 -15.17
C GLU A 46 4.74 15.84 -14.44
N ILE A 47 5.55 16.02 -13.39
CA ILE A 47 5.86 17.34 -12.85
C ILE A 47 7.14 17.83 -13.53
N PRO A 48 7.18 19.04 -14.13
CA PRO A 48 8.39 19.53 -14.79
C PRO A 48 9.56 19.65 -13.82
N ASN A 49 10.70 19.08 -14.21
CA ASN A 49 11.97 19.22 -13.49
C ASN A 49 12.31 20.69 -13.23
N ASN A 50 12.61 21.03 -11.96
CA ASN A 50 13.75 21.86 -11.59
C ASN A 50 14.01 21.83 -10.07
N LEU A 51 15.27 22.08 -9.70
CA LEU A 51 15.80 22.27 -8.32
C LEU A 51 16.02 20.99 -7.48
N SER A 52 17.06 20.26 -7.88
CA SER A 52 18.16 19.76 -7.02
C SER A 52 17.88 19.45 -5.54
N SER A 53 17.99 18.16 -5.21
CA SER A 53 18.27 17.66 -3.87
C SER A 53 19.69 18.04 -3.40
N GLU A 54 19.83 18.69 -2.23
CA GLU A 54 20.93 18.45 -1.29
C GLU A 54 20.74 19.20 0.04
N ASN A 55 21.03 18.52 1.17
CA ASN A 55 21.10 19.06 2.55
C ASN A 55 19.75 19.60 3.10
N VAL A 56 19.25 19.21 4.29
CA VAL A 56 19.91 19.31 5.59
C VAL A 56 19.25 18.33 6.57
N LEU A 57 20.06 17.47 7.19
CA LEU A 57 19.69 16.66 8.35
C LEU A 57 20.31 17.34 9.58
N THR A 58 19.62 18.32 10.18
CA THR A 58 20.07 18.95 11.44
C THR A 58 19.13 18.63 12.59
N ARG A 59 19.69 17.90 13.56
CA ARG A 59 19.28 17.99 14.97
C ARG A 59 19.19 19.46 15.39
N VAL A 60 18.16 19.78 16.17
CA VAL A 60 18.19 20.92 17.08
C VAL A 60 18.14 20.35 18.50
N GLU A 61 19.31 20.26 19.13
CA GLU A 61 19.44 20.30 20.58
C GLU A 61 19.42 21.77 21.05
N ILE A 62 19.55 22.02 22.37
CA ILE A 62 19.79 23.33 23.02
C ILE A 62 18.49 24.18 23.18
N THR A 63 18.06 24.62 24.38
CA THR A 63 18.62 24.47 25.74
C THR A 63 17.54 24.57 26.82
N SER A 64 17.76 23.89 27.94
CA SER A 64 17.24 24.31 29.25
C SER A 64 18.26 25.24 29.94
N LYS A 65 17.83 26.47 30.28
CA LYS A 65 18.37 27.34 31.35
C LYS A 65 17.73 28.73 31.23
N GLU A 66 16.88 29.07 32.20
CA GLU A 66 16.98 30.29 33.01
C GLU A 66 15.85 30.26 34.05
N ALA A 67 16.23 29.91 35.27
CA ALA A 67 15.49 30.26 36.47
C ALA A 67 16.16 31.50 37.09
N ASP A 68 15.45 32.14 38.01
CA ASP A 68 15.91 33.18 38.92
C ASP A 68 16.26 34.55 38.30
N ASN A 69 15.29 35.46 38.37
CA ASN A 69 15.54 36.69 39.14
C ASN A 69 14.27 37.43 39.60
N CYS A 70 14.42 38.15 40.72
CA CYS A 70 13.51 39.17 41.27
C CYS A 70 12.17 38.69 41.89
N LEU A 71 12.30 37.99 43.03
CA LEU A 71 11.48 38.33 44.20
C LEU A 71 11.80 39.76 44.64
N GLU A 72 10.80 40.64 44.75
CA GLU A 72 10.88 41.77 45.68
C GLU A 72 9.51 42.23 46.18
N LYS A 73 9.43 42.39 47.51
CA LYS A 73 8.44 43.12 48.33
C LYS A 73 7.07 42.46 48.60
N ALA A 74 6.90 42.16 49.89
CA ALA A 74 5.67 41.76 50.54
C ALA A 74 4.98 42.97 51.21
N ASP A 75 3.77 42.70 51.73
CA ASP A 75 3.05 43.39 52.81
C ASP A 75 2.60 44.86 52.64
N GLU A 76 1.28 45.09 52.71
CA GLU A 76 0.64 45.78 53.87
C GLU A 76 -0.91 45.87 53.78
N SER A 77 -1.60 45.70 54.92
CA SER A 77 -3.04 45.97 55.24
C SER A 77 -4.14 45.18 54.46
N MET A 78 -5.13 44.48 55.02
CA MET A 78 -6.00 44.56 56.23
C MET A 78 -7.24 45.46 56.21
N HIS A 79 -8.36 44.85 56.67
CA HIS A 79 -9.76 45.29 56.90
C HIS A 79 -10.74 45.10 55.72
N GLU A 80 -11.72 44.19 55.79
CA GLU A 80 -12.91 44.14 56.65
C GLU A 80 -13.93 45.27 56.41
N SER A 81 -15.13 44.93 55.91
CA SER A 81 -16.35 44.86 56.74
C SER A 81 -17.62 44.53 55.90
N LYS A 82 -18.68 44.09 56.58
CA LYS A 82 -19.98 43.63 56.03
C LYS A 82 -21.10 44.63 56.34
N SER A 83 -22.15 44.68 55.50
CA SER A 83 -23.60 44.87 55.82
C SER A 83 -24.34 45.30 54.54
N CYS A 84 -25.49 44.74 54.12
CA CYS A 84 -26.84 44.77 54.73
C CYS A 84 -27.39 46.21 54.83
N THR A 85 -28.64 46.56 54.47
CA THR A 85 -29.85 45.78 54.10
C THR A 85 -30.89 46.70 53.42
N GLU A 86 -31.95 46.13 52.80
CA GLU A 86 -33.39 46.52 52.73
C GLU A 86 -33.79 48.03 52.62
N ASP A 87 -34.85 48.46 51.90
CA ASP A 87 -36.25 48.01 52.00
C ASP A 87 -37.17 48.74 50.96
N GLY A 88 -38.46 48.36 50.83
CA GLY A 88 -39.52 49.29 50.33
C GLY A 88 -40.54 48.82 49.27
N SER A 89 -41.83 48.66 49.66
CA SER A 89 -43.00 48.25 48.82
C SER A 89 -44.11 49.35 48.75
N GLN A 90 -45.25 49.30 48.02
CA GLN A 90 -45.96 48.26 47.23
C GLN A 90 -46.95 48.91 46.17
N VAL A 91 -48.19 48.39 46.03
CA VAL A 91 -49.40 48.86 45.25
C VAL A 91 -49.51 48.30 43.81
N ILE A 92 -50.35 47.32 43.41
CA ILE A 92 -51.73 46.80 43.70
C ILE A 92 -52.89 47.45 42.88
N GLN A 93 -53.43 46.73 41.86
CA GLN A 93 -54.84 46.27 41.64
C GLN A 93 -55.03 45.72 40.19
N VAL A 94 -55.40 44.46 39.88
CA VAL A 94 -56.62 43.62 40.12
C VAL A 94 -57.70 43.70 39.00
N LYS A 95 -57.99 42.56 38.31
CA LYS A 95 -59.33 41.93 38.11
C LYS A 95 -59.28 40.63 37.25
N SER A 96 -60.36 39.84 37.29
CA SER A 96 -60.41 38.38 37.00
C SER A 96 -61.62 37.93 36.17
N ASN A 97 -61.57 36.71 35.57
CA ASN A 97 -62.55 35.61 35.75
C ASN A 97 -62.51 34.52 34.63
N ASP A 98 -62.81 33.27 35.01
CA ASP A 98 -63.08 32.10 34.15
C ASP A 98 -64.52 32.05 33.61
N GLN A 99 -64.80 31.27 32.55
CA GLN A 99 -65.76 30.12 32.56
C GLN A 99 -65.89 29.37 31.20
N LYS A 100 -66.74 28.33 31.18
CA LYS A 100 -66.70 27.10 30.34
C LYS A 100 -67.78 26.98 29.24
N GLU A 101 -67.54 26.02 28.32
CA GLU A 101 -68.50 25.06 27.69
C GLU A 101 -69.86 25.54 27.15
N ASN A 102 -70.13 25.38 25.84
CA ASN A 102 -70.89 24.21 25.32
C ASN A 102 -71.09 24.20 23.79
N SER A 103 -71.49 23.03 23.28
CA SER A 103 -71.71 22.70 21.87
C SER A 103 -73.14 22.97 21.36
N LYS A 104 -73.30 23.10 20.03
CA LYS A 104 -74.38 22.49 19.24
C LYS A 104 -74.17 22.63 17.72
N GLU A 105 -74.65 21.63 16.98
CA GLU A 105 -74.62 21.51 15.51
C GLU A 105 -75.90 22.13 14.90
N GLU A 106 -75.84 22.60 13.64
CA GLU A 106 -76.75 22.21 12.54
C GLU A 106 -76.49 22.99 11.21
N ILE A 107 -75.83 22.30 10.26
CA ILE A 107 -76.25 22.02 8.85
C ILE A 107 -76.51 23.16 7.80
N GLU A 108 -75.95 22.92 6.59
CA GLU A 108 -76.19 23.50 5.23
C GLU A 108 -75.73 24.94 4.89
N SER A 109 -74.81 25.19 3.94
CA SER A 109 -74.82 24.67 2.55
C SER A 109 -73.51 24.88 1.74
N SER A 110 -73.27 23.97 0.78
CA SER A 110 -72.44 24.05 -0.46
C SER A 110 -71.02 24.69 -0.50
N LYS A 111 -70.00 23.82 -0.43
CA LYS A 111 -68.89 23.52 -1.40
C LYS A 111 -68.71 24.43 -2.67
N PRO A 112 -67.47 24.58 -3.22
CA PRO A 112 -66.61 23.44 -3.64
C PRO A 112 -65.12 23.46 -3.19
N GLU A 113 -64.47 22.34 -3.48
CA GLU A 113 -63.19 21.87 -2.90
C GLU A 113 -61.93 22.35 -3.64
N ASN A 114 -60.82 22.44 -2.91
CA ASN A 114 -59.49 22.17 -3.47
C ASN A 114 -58.52 21.63 -2.40
N VAL A 115 -58.00 20.43 -2.68
CA VAL A 115 -56.74 19.80 -2.24
C VAL A 115 -56.30 20.01 -0.77
N VAL A 116 -56.42 18.93 0.02
CA VAL A 116 -55.71 18.71 1.29
C VAL A 116 -54.70 17.58 1.08
N LEU A 117 -53.41 17.83 1.37
CA LEU A 117 -52.38 16.83 1.71
C LEU A 117 -51.05 17.55 2.04
N GLU A 118 -50.73 17.71 3.33
CA GLU A 118 -49.35 17.89 3.90
C GLU A 118 -49.32 18.25 5.41
N THR A 119 -50.47 18.35 6.09
CA THR A 119 -50.54 18.81 7.50
C THR A 119 -50.27 17.75 8.59
N LYS A 120 -49.85 16.52 8.24
CA LYS A 120 -49.67 15.42 9.22
C LYS A 120 -48.30 15.37 9.90
N GLU A 121 -47.24 15.90 9.30
CA GLU A 121 -45.90 15.90 9.93
C GLU A 121 -45.71 17.04 10.93
N PHE A 122 -46.39 18.17 10.73
CA PHE A 122 -46.29 19.35 11.59
C PHE A 122 -46.90 19.18 12.99
N SER A 123 -47.87 18.28 13.19
CA SER A 123 -48.44 18.02 14.52
C SER A 123 -47.51 17.18 15.40
N TYR A 124 -46.81 16.21 14.81
CA TYR A 124 -45.90 15.31 15.55
C TYR A 124 -44.77 16.10 16.21
N LEU A 125 -44.09 16.96 15.44
CA LEU A 125 -42.99 17.81 15.92
C LEU A 125 -43.42 18.81 17.02
N TYR A 126 -44.69 19.24 17.03
CA TYR A 126 -45.18 20.15 18.07
C TYR A 126 -45.53 19.43 19.37
N GLU A 127 -46.06 18.20 19.29
CA GLU A 127 -46.29 17.34 20.46
C GLU A 127 -44.99 16.83 21.07
N GLU A 128 -44.00 16.49 20.24
CA GLU A 128 -42.67 16.05 20.67
C GLU A 128 -41.91 17.17 21.39
N LYS A 129 -41.93 18.39 20.84
CA LYS A 129 -41.34 19.58 21.50
C LYS A 129 -42.02 19.92 22.84
N LYS A 130 -43.32 19.62 22.96
CA LYS A 130 -44.06 19.74 24.23
C LYS A 130 -43.66 18.64 25.23
N ARG A 131 -43.55 17.38 24.79
CA ARG A 131 -43.03 16.28 25.61
C ARG A 131 -41.64 16.60 26.16
N ILE A 132 -40.70 17.03 25.30
CA ILE A 132 -39.33 17.39 25.70
C ILE A 132 -39.34 18.55 26.71
N SER A 133 -40.14 19.60 26.51
CA SER A 133 -40.35 20.67 27.51
C SER A 133 -40.76 20.13 28.88
N ASP A 134 -41.68 19.16 28.89
CA ASP A 134 -42.26 18.63 30.12
C ASP A 134 -41.34 17.58 30.79
N THR A 135 -40.50 16.87 30.01
CA THR A 135 -39.38 16.06 30.49
C THR A 135 -38.29 16.93 31.14
N VAL A 136 -37.89 18.04 30.50
CA VAL A 136 -36.91 18.99 31.08
C VAL A 136 -37.42 19.61 32.38
N LYS A 137 -38.73 19.91 32.47
CA LYS A 137 -39.34 20.38 33.72
C LYS A 137 -39.36 19.30 34.81
N THR A 138 -39.65 18.05 34.48
CA THR A 138 -39.62 16.95 35.47
C THR A 138 -38.21 16.59 35.92
N LEU A 139 -37.21 16.68 35.05
CA LEU A 139 -35.78 16.51 35.41
C LEU A 139 -35.29 17.62 36.35
N ASN A 140 -35.66 18.88 36.11
CA ASN A 140 -35.33 19.97 37.01
C ASN A 140 -35.99 19.83 38.40
N VAL A 141 -37.19 19.24 38.49
CA VAL A 141 -37.85 18.92 39.78
C VAL A 141 -37.17 17.76 40.52
N PHE A 142 -36.51 16.84 39.82
CA PHE A 142 -35.64 15.83 40.45
C PHE A 142 -34.33 16.44 40.98
N ARG A 143 -33.81 17.49 40.33
CA ARG A 143 -32.54 18.14 40.67
C ARG A 143 -32.53 18.85 42.04
N GLU A 144 -33.70 19.20 42.58
CA GLU A 144 -33.84 19.87 43.89
C GLU A 144 -34.07 18.93 45.09
N LYS A 145 -34.10 17.60 44.91
CA LYS A 145 -34.51 16.65 45.98
C LYS A 145 -33.50 15.58 46.40
N THR A 146 -32.25 15.63 45.94
CA THR A 146 -31.21 14.66 46.34
C THR A 146 -29.95 15.32 46.90
N GLU A 147 -30.09 16.20 47.90
CA GLU A 147 -29.00 16.49 48.85
C GLU A 147 -28.80 15.30 49.83
N THR A 148 -28.18 14.22 49.37
CA THR A 148 -27.71 13.17 50.28
C THR A 148 -26.41 13.61 50.94
N LYS A 149 -26.47 13.92 52.25
CA LYS A 149 -25.28 14.21 53.08
C LYS A 149 -24.23 13.11 52.94
N ASN A 150 -23.00 13.52 52.62
CA ASN A 150 -21.86 12.64 52.46
C ASN A 150 -21.43 12.08 53.83
N VAL A 151 -21.44 10.75 54.01
CA VAL A 151 -21.13 10.08 55.29
C VAL A 151 -19.70 9.52 55.34
N TYR A 152 -19.01 9.40 54.20
CA TYR A 152 -17.63 8.89 54.12
C TYR A 152 -16.81 9.68 53.09
N PRO A 153 -15.73 10.38 53.49
CA PRO A 153 -14.99 11.30 52.59
C PRO A 153 -13.92 10.63 51.70
N ASP A 154 -13.52 9.38 51.96
CA ASP A 154 -12.31 8.77 51.39
C ASP A 154 -12.54 7.83 50.17
N LEU A 155 -13.52 8.12 49.32
CA LEU A 155 -13.87 7.27 48.16
C LEU A 155 -13.55 7.92 46.81
N LYS A 156 -12.89 7.13 45.93
CA LYS A 156 -12.59 7.44 44.51
C LYS A 156 -13.82 7.72 43.64
N SER A 157 -15.03 7.65 44.18
CA SER A 157 -16.28 7.90 43.47
C SER A 157 -16.46 9.36 43.05
N ILE A 158 -15.88 10.33 43.76
CA ILE A 158 -16.07 11.76 43.48
C ILE A 158 -15.50 12.11 42.09
N GLN A 159 -14.26 11.70 41.78
CA GLN A 159 -13.64 11.89 40.46
C GLN A 159 -14.42 11.19 39.33
N HIS A 160 -15.08 10.05 39.61
CA HIS A 160 -15.89 9.35 38.62
C HIS A 160 -17.23 10.06 38.37
N CYS A 161 -17.84 10.67 39.39
CA CYS A 161 -19.04 11.51 39.22
C CYS A 161 -18.71 12.76 38.43
N GLU A 162 -17.65 13.49 38.81
CA GLU A 162 -17.17 14.68 38.09
C GLU A 162 -16.88 14.38 36.62
N GLN A 163 -16.21 13.25 36.30
CA GLN A 163 -15.95 12.85 34.91
C GLN A 163 -17.22 12.54 34.11
N MET A 164 -18.24 11.93 34.72
CA MET A 164 -19.50 11.62 34.03
C MET A 164 -20.37 12.87 33.81
N GLU A 165 -20.35 13.82 34.74
CA GLU A 165 -20.98 15.14 34.58
C GLU A 165 -20.27 15.95 33.48
N ASP A 166 -18.94 15.91 33.42
CA ASP A 166 -18.14 16.60 32.38
C ASP A 166 -18.42 16.01 30.98
N ILE A 167 -18.57 14.68 30.85
CA ILE A 167 -18.99 13.99 29.61
C ILE A 167 -20.37 14.46 29.15
N GLU A 168 -21.40 14.34 29.98
CA GLU A 168 -22.78 14.69 29.57
C GLU A 168 -22.91 16.20 29.31
N SER A 169 -22.17 17.05 30.04
CA SER A 169 -22.13 18.49 29.76
C SER A 169 -21.53 18.82 28.38
N LEU A 170 -20.50 18.09 27.95
CA LEU A 170 -19.92 18.24 26.62
C LEU A 170 -20.85 17.70 25.54
N ARG A 171 -21.47 16.53 25.74
CA ARG A 171 -22.47 15.97 24.82
C ARG A 171 -23.60 16.97 24.53
N ILE A 172 -24.19 17.54 25.57
CA ILE A 172 -25.25 18.56 25.45
C ILE A 172 -24.73 19.78 24.67
N LEU A 173 -23.48 20.20 24.91
CA LEU A 173 -22.88 21.33 24.22
C LEU A 173 -22.61 21.04 22.72
N THR A 174 -22.04 19.89 22.37
CA THR A 174 -21.84 19.45 20.98
C THR A 174 -23.17 19.33 20.24
N GLN A 175 -24.17 18.71 20.87
CA GLN A 175 -25.52 18.59 20.30
C GLN A 175 -26.15 19.97 20.09
N THR A 176 -26.08 20.86 21.07
CA THR A 176 -26.61 22.23 20.97
C THR A 176 -25.98 22.98 19.80
N TYR A 177 -24.65 22.91 19.63
CA TYR A 177 -23.99 23.53 18.47
C TYR A 177 -24.36 22.84 17.13
N THR A 178 -24.51 21.52 17.11
CA THR A 178 -24.92 20.77 15.92
C THR A 178 -26.33 21.18 15.48
N GLU A 179 -27.26 21.23 16.42
CA GLU A 179 -28.62 21.72 16.21
C GLU A 179 -28.64 23.21 15.84
N GLU A 180 -27.75 24.05 16.40
CA GLU A 180 -27.62 25.45 16.02
C GLU A 180 -27.14 25.59 14.56
N TYR A 181 -26.11 24.86 14.14
CA TYR A 181 -25.65 24.85 12.75
C TYR A 181 -26.74 24.36 11.79
N MET A 182 -27.40 23.23 12.09
CA MET A 182 -28.46 22.65 11.26
C MET A 182 -29.70 23.54 11.20
N SER A 183 -30.21 23.99 12.35
CA SER A 183 -31.41 24.83 12.42
C SER A 183 -31.19 26.20 11.79
N LYS A 184 -30.01 26.82 11.94
CA LYS A 184 -29.67 28.01 11.15
C LYS A 184 -29.70 27.68 9.67
N THR A 185 -29.05 26.60 9.24
CA THR A 185 -28.89 26.24 7.81
C THR A 185 -30.25 26.03 7.14
N VAL A 186 -31.11 25.20 7.73
CA VAL A 186 -32.45 24.92 7.20
C VAL A 186 -33.35 26.17 7.22
N ASN A 187 -33.41 26.89 8.34
CA ASN A 187 -34.22 28.12 8.42
C ASN A 187 -33.69 29.22 7.48
N GLY A 188 -32.37 29.30 7.29
CA GLY A 188 -31.71 30.18 6.35
C GLY A 188 -32.07 29.83 4.91
N ALA A 189 -32.03 28.56 4.53
CA ALA A 189 -32.46 28.09 3.22
C ALA A 189 -33.92 28.47 2.94
N VAL A 190 -34.84 28.14 3.86
CA VAL A 190 -36.27 28.46 3.74
C VAL A 190 -36.50 29.98 3.65
N LYS A 191 -35.85 30.77 4.51
CA LYS A 191 -35.97 32.24 4.51
C LYS A 191 -35.47 32.84 3.19
N ARG A 192 -34.28 32.44 2.73
CA ARG A 192 -33.68 32.94 1.48
C ARG A 192 -34.48 32.50 0.26
N CYS A 193 -35.07 31.30 0.25
CA CYS A 193 -36.00 30.87 -0.81
C CYS A 193 -37.23 31.80 -0.90
N ARG A 194 -37.82 32.19 0.25
CA ARG A 194 -38.96 33.13 0.27
C ARG A 194 -38.57 34.54 -0.18
N GLU A 195 -37.43 35.05 0.29
CA GLU A 195 -36.88 36.34 -0.16
C GLU A 195 -36.64 36.35 -1.68
N PHE A 196 -36.04 35.28 -2.22
CA PHE A 196 -35.82 35.07 -3.65
C PHE A 196 -37.13 35.02 -4.45
N GLN A 197 -38.15 34.31 -3.98
CA GLN A 197 -39.47 34.28 -4.62
C GLN A 197 -40.13 35.66 -4.69
N MET A 198 -39.88 36.55 -3.73
CA MET A 198 -40.38 37.92 -3.78
C MET A 198 -39.60 38.76 -4.80
N ALA A 199 -38.27 38.64 -4.82
CA ALA A 199 -37.41 39.34 -5.79
C ALA A 199 -37.68 38.93 -7.26
N VAL A 200 -38.12 37.69 -7.49
CA VAL A 200 -38.34 37.13 -8.83
C VAL A 200 -39.80 37.30 -9.34
N ARG A 201 -40.65 38.06 -8.63
CA ARG A 201 -42.01 38.43 -9.10
C ARG A 201 -41.98 39.63 -10.05
N SER A 202 -42.97 39.70 -10.94
CA SER A 202 -43.27 40.83 -11.84
C SER A 202 -42.12 41.34 -12.73
N ILE A 203 -41.12 40.49 -13.01
CA ILE A 203 -39.95 40.84 -13.83
C ILE A 203 -40.32 41.16 -15.29
N GLU A 204 -41.41 40.58 -15.81
CA GLU A 204 -41.88 40.75 -17.20
C GLU A 204 -42.19 42.22 -17.57
N ASN A 205 -42.33 43.10 -16.56
CA ASN A 205 -42.54 44.55 -16.72
C ASN A 205 -41.23 45.35 -16.95
N TYR A 206 -40.06 44.71 -16.97
CA TYR A 206 -38.76 45.41 -17.13
C TYR A 206 -38.34 45.52 -18.59
N HIS A 207 -37.84 46.70 -18.98
CA HIS A 207 -37.49 47.00 -20.37
C HIS A 207 -36.51 46.01 -21.03
N LEU A 208 -35.57 45.44 -20.27
CA LEU A 208 -34.66 44.41 -20.78
C LEU A 208 -35.40 43.14 -21.24
N TYR A 209 -36.54 42.78 -20.62
CA TYR A 209 -37.36 41.65 -21.05
C TYR A 209 -37.96 41.91 -22.44
N GLU A 210 -38.44 43.12 -22.70
CA GLU A 210 -38.94 43.53 -24.03
C GLU A 210 -37.83 43.48 -25.09
N LEU A 211 -36.64 44.02 -24.79
CA LEU A 211 -35.50 44.00 -25.71
C LEU A 211 -35.06 42.57 -26.06
N ILE A 212 -34.97 41.67 -25.06
CA ILE A 212 -34.63 40.26 -25.31
C ILE A 212 -35.73 39.55 -26.10
N LYS A 213 -37.01 39.88 -25.86
CA LYS A 213 -38.15 39.37 -26.65
C LYS A 213 -38.12 39.86 -28.11
N GLU A 214 -37.74 41.13 -28.36
CA GLU A 214 -37.49 41.63 -29.73
C GLU A 214 -36.38 40.82 -30.42
N TYR A 215 -35.25 40.62 -29.74
CA TYR A 215 -34.10 39.87 -30.26
C TYR A 215 -34.44 38.39 -30.55
N GLN A 216 -35.13 37.72 -29.64
CA GLN A 216 -35.59 36.34 -29.83
C GLN A 216 -36.52 36.22 -31.05
N ASN A 217 -37.47 37.15 -31.19
CA ASN A 217 -38.40 37.18 -32.32
C ASN A 217 -37.69 37.45 -33.66
N ALA A 218 -36.72 38.36 -33.69
CA ALA A 218 -35.91 38.63 -34.88
C ALA A 218 -35.12 37.38 -35.31
N ARG A 219 -34.51 36.68 -34.35
CA ARG A 219 -33.77 35.43 -34.60
C ARG A 219 -34.64 34.30 -35.10
N ASN A 220 -35.81 34.08 -34.49
CA ASN A 220 -36.74 33.05 -34.94
C ASN A 220 -37.13 33.27 -36.41
N LYS A 221 -37.51 34.50 -36.78
CA LYS A 221 -37.85 34.86 -38.17
C LYS A 221 -36.66 34.73 -39.13
N SER A 222 -35.45 35.07 -38.70
CA SER A 222 -34.22 34.86 -39.51
C SER A 222 -33.94 33.37 -39.74
N ASN A 223 -34.04 32.56 -38.69
CA ASN A 223 -33.86 31.10 -38.74
C ASN A 223 -34.91 30.42 -39.63
N GLU A 224 -36.18 30.83 -39.55
CA GLU A 224 -37.25 30.37 -40.45
C GLU A 224 -36.99 30.74 -41.91
N ALA A 225 -36.50 31.95 -42.18
CA ALA A 225 -36.11 32.34 -43.53
C ALA A 225 -34.90 31.50 -44.03
N LEU A 226 -33.93 31.19 -43.17
CA LEU A 226 -32.81 30.31 -43.50
C LEU A 226 -33.24 28.88 -43.82
N THR A 227 -34.14 28.28 -43.03
CA THR A 227 -34.60 26.90 -43.27
C THR A 227 -35.44 26.82 -44.54
N LYS A 228 -36.37 27.76 -44.76
CA LYS A 228 -37.12 27.88 -46.03
C LYS A 228 -36.19 28.07 -47.22
N ARG A 229 -35.18 28.95 -47.12
CA ARG A 229 -34.18 29.16 -48.19
C ARG A 229 -33.38 27.89 -48.49
N LYS A 230 -32.98 27.12 -47.47
CA LYS A 230 -32.29 25.82 -47.67
C LYS A 230 -33.21 24.79 -48.34
N TYR A 231 -34.46 24.69 -47.90
CA TYR A 231 -35.47 23.81 -48.48
C TYR A 231 -35.70 24.13 -49.96
N LEU A 232 -36.00 25.38 -50.31
CA LEU A 232 -36.21 25.81 -51.69
C LEU A 232 -34.97 25.61 -52.57
N ASN A 233 -33.77 25.89 -52.09
CA ASN A 233 -32.54 25.58 -52.84
C ASN A 233 -32.40 24.08 -53.12
N SER A 234 -32.75 23.21 -52.17
CA SER A 234 -32.70 21.76 -52.40
C SER A 234 -33.75 21.29 -53.42
N LYS A 235 -34.99 21.80 -53.34
CA LYS A 235 -36.08 21.52 -54.29
C LYS A 235 -35.75 22.04 -55.69
N LEU A 236 -35.21 23.25 -55.80
CA LEU A 236 -34.79 23.87 -57.05
C LEU A 236 -33.65 23.10 -57.72
N ASN A 237 -32.67 22.61 -56.95
CA ASN A 237 -31.61 21.74 -57.49
C ASN A 237 -32.15 20.41 -58.04
N ILE A 238 -33.20 19.85 -57.44
CA ILE A 238 -33.87 18.64 -57.96
C ILE A 238 -34.58 18.97 -59.28
N GLU A 239 -35.44 20.00 -59.32
CA GLU A 239 -36.19 20.31 -60.53
C GLU A 239 -35.33 20.86 -61.67
N LYS A 240 -34.23 21.55 -61.37
CA LYS A 240 -33.22 21.95 -62.37
C LYS A 240 -32.66 20.76 -63.16
N ASN A 241 -32.51 19.60 -62.53
CA ASN A 241 -32.09 18.37 -63.21
C ASN A 241 -33.20 17.75 -64.07
N ASN A 242 -34.46 18.04 -63.75
CA ASN A 242 -35.66 17.53 -64.43
C ASN A 242 -36.18 18.42 -65.57
N LEU A 243 -35.65 19.65 -65.73
CA LEU A 243 -36.08 20.62 -66.75
C LEU A 243 -36.01 20.09 -68.20
N TRP A 244 -35.11 19.16 -68.48
CA TRP A 244 -34.80 18.70 -69.84
C TRP A 244 -35.22 17.24 -70.04
N LYS A 245 -36.32 17.01 -70.76
CA LYS A 245 -36.83 15.68 -71.09
C LYS A 245 -36.07 15.11 -72.31
N PRO A 246 -35.38 13.96 -72.20
CA PRO A 246 -34.71 13.33 -73.34
C PRO A 246 -35.73 12.59 -74.23
N VAL A 247 -36.06 13.16 -75.37
CA VAL A 247 -36.95 12.59 -76.38
C VAL A 247 -36.11 11.88 -77.45
N LYS A 248 -36.35 10.58 -77.63
CA LYS A 248 -35.77 9.81 -78.75
C LYS A 248 -36.53 10.16 -80.03
N LYS A 249 -35.81 10.60 -81.07
CA LYS A 249 -36.34 10.75 -82.42
C LYS A 249 -35.58 9.84 -83.37
N GLU A 250 -36.28 9.29 -84.35
CA GLU A 250 -35.71 8.35 -85.32
C GLU A 250 -35.79 8.93 -86.72
N ALA A 251 -34.66 8.99 -87.42
CA ALA A 251 -34.60 9.36 -88.82
C ALA A 251 -34.55 8.07 -89.67
N ILE A 252 -35.56 7.85 -90.50
CA ILE A 252 -35.64 6.71 -91.42
C ILE A 252 -35.29 7.20 -92.82
N SER A 253 -34.18 6.71 -93.37
CA SER A 253 -33.82 6.90 -94.79
C SER A 253 -34.07 5.61 -95.56
N LYS A 254 -34.63 5.71 -96.77
CA LYS A 254 -34.93 4.56 -97.64
C LYS A 254 -34.18 4.70 -98.97
N GLY A 255 -33.66 3.58 -99.47
CA GLY A 255 -33.10 3.45 -100.82
C GLY A 255 -33.52 2.12 -101.46
N CYS A 256 -33.23 1.96 -102.74
CA CYS A 256 -33.39 0.69 -103.46
C CYS A 256 -32.01 0.08 -103.72
N CYS A 257 -31.88 -1.23 -103.55
CA CYS A 257 -30.74 -2.00 -104.05
C CYS A 257 -30.97 -2.42 -105.52
N GLU A 258 -29.90 -2.76 -106.24
CA GLU A 258 -29.94 -3.04 -107.69
C GLU A 258 -30.74 -4.30 -108.06
N ASP A 259 -31.00 -5.18 -107.10
CA ASP A 259 -31.91 -6.32 -107.18
C ASP A 259 -33.40 -5.94 -107.04
N GLY A 260 -33.71 -4.64 -106.93
CA GLY A 260 -35.08 -4.09 -106.90
C GLY A 260 -35.71 -4.02 -105.51
N ASN A 261 -35.04 -4.51 -104.47
CA ASN A 261 -35.55 -4.50 -103.09
C ASN A 261 -35.31 -3.14 -102.41
N THR A 262 -36.29 -2.69 -101.61
CA THR A 262 -36.16 -1.46 -100.82
C THR A 262 -35.54 -1.73 -99.47
N VAL A 263 -34.52 -0.94 -99.09
CA VAL A 263 -33.79 -1.06 -97.83
C VAL A 263 -33.90 0.25 -97.05
N SER A 264 -34.25 0.15 -95.77
CA SER A 264 -34.41 1.30 -94.87
C SER A 264 -33.37 1.28 -93.75
N ILE A 265 -32.61 2.37 -93.61
CA ILE A 265 -31.76 2.62 -92.45
C ILE A 265 -32.50 3.56 -91.49
N THR A 266 -32.75 3.09 -90.28
CA THR A 266 -33.27 3.88 -89.16
C THR A 266 -32.12 4.27 -88.25
N LYS A 267 -31.90 5.58 -88.04
CA LYS A 267 -30.93 6.10 -87.08
C LYS A 267 -31.64 6.86 -85.98
N SER A 268 -31.62 6.32 -84.76
CA SER A 268 -32.16 6.97 -83.57
C SER A 268 -31.15 7.93 -82.94
N TYR A 269 -31.64 9.07 -82.47
CA TYR A 269 -30.87 10.08 -81.74
C TYR A 269 -31.74 10.71 -80.66
N ILE A 270 -31.13 11.35 -79.66
CA ILE A 270 -31.83 11.93 -78.52
C ILE A 270 -31.76 13.46 -78.63
N ILE A 271 -32.91 14.11 -78.61
CA ILE A 271 -33.04 15.56 -78.40
C ILE A 271 -33.48 15.79 -76.96
N LYS A 272 -32.97 16.84 -76.31
CA LYS A 272 -33.50 17.30 -75.02
C LYS A 272 -34.51 18.42 -75.28
N GLU A 273 -35.76 18.20 -74.93
CA GLU A 273 -36.82 19.20 -75.02
C GLU A 273 -37.08 19.79 -73.62
N LEU A 274 -37.36 21.10 -73.57
CA LEU A 274 -37.63 21.81 -72.32
C LEU A 274 -39.05 21.49 -71.83
N ASP A 275 -39.20 21.16 -70.56
CA ASP A 275 -40.49 20.94 -69.94
C ASP A 275 -41.10 22.28 -69.47
N GLU A 276 -41.95 22.90 -70.28
CA GLU A 276 -42.49 24.25 -70.04
C GLU A 276 -43.21 24.39 -68.69
N ILE A 277 -43.90 23.34 -68.23
CA ILE A 277 -44.59 23.32 -66.93
C ILE A 277 -43.57 23.41 -65.78
N LYS A 278 -42.55 22.55 -65.79
CA LYS A 278 -41.46 22.58 -64.79
C LYS A 278 -40.62 23.84 -64.88
N PHE A 279 -40.48 24.41 -66.08
CA PHE A 279 -39.79 25.69 -66.26
C PHE A 279 -40.54 26.85 -65.58
N ALA A 280 -41.87 26.89 -65.70
CA ALA A 280 -42.70 27.84 -64.96
C ALA A 280 -42.63 27.62 -63.43
N GLU A 281 -42.70 26.37 -62.97
CA GLU A 281 -42.51 26.02 -61.54
C GLU A 281 -41.14 26.49 -61.01
N VAL A 282 -40.07 26.33 -61.80
CA VAL A 282 -38.72 26.80 -61.43
C VAL A 282 -38.62 28.32 -61.40
N ILE A 283 -39.33 29.05 -62.26
CA ILE A 283 -39.40 30.52 -62.22
C ILE A 283 -40.11 30.99 -60.94
N GLU A 284 -41.26 30.41 -60.59
CA GLU A 284 -41.97 30.78 -59.36
C GLU A 284 -41.16 30.40 -58.11
N MET A 285 -40.47 29.25 -58.10
CA MET A 285 -39.53 28.90 -57.01
C MET A 285 -38.32 29.84 -56.91
N LEU A 286 -37.83 30.39 -58.03
CA LEU A 286 -36.77 31.41 -58.02
C LEU A 286 -37.27 32.73 -57.42
N ARG A 287 -38.51 33.11 -57.72
CA ARG A 287 -39.16 34.32 -57.17
C ARG A 287 -39.44 34.19 -55.67
N GLU A 288 -39.98 33.05 -55.23
CA GLU A 288 -40.16 32.74 -53.80
C GLU A 288 -38.80 32.77 -53.06
N LEU A 289 -37.74 32.27 -53.69
CA LEU A 289 -36.38 32.30 -53.14
C LEU A 289 -35.80 33.71 -53.07
N GLU A 290 -36.10 34.61 -54.02
CA GLU A 290 -35.74 36.03 -53.97
C GLU A 290 -36.41 36.74 -52.80
N GLU A 291 -37.73 36.57 -52.65
CA GLU A 291 -38.51 37.15 -51.54
C GLU A 291 -38.02 36.66 -50.16
N ILE A 292 -37.69 35.37 -50.05
CA ILE A 292 -37.13 34.78 -48.82
C ILE A 292 -35.67 35.23 -48.59
N ALA A 293 -34.88 35.45 -49.64
CA ALA A 293 -33.51 35.97 -49.51
C ALA A 293 -33.53 37.43 -49.00
N LEU A 294 -34.42 38.27 -49.53
CA LEU A 294 -34.63 39.64 -49.04
C LEU A 294 -35.13 39.65 -47.60
N SER A 295 -36.13 38.81 -47.28
CA SER A 295 -36.65 38.64 -45.92
C SER A 295 -35.56 38.20 -44.93
N HIS A 296 -34.71 37.25 -45.33
CA HIS A 296 -33.58 36.79 -44.53
C HIS A 296 -32.57 37.91 -44.24
N VAL A 297 -32.22 38.72 -45.24
CA VAL A 297 -31.29 39.86 -45.06
C VAL A 297 -31.89 40.88 -44.10
N PHE A 298 -33.17 41.20 -44.24
CA PHE A 298 -33.90 42.10 -43.34
C PHE A 298 -33.90 41.58 -41.88
N TYR A 299 -34.25 40.31 -41.67
CA TYR A 299 -34.21 39.74 -40.32
C TYR A 299 -32.80 39.60 -39.75
N SER A 300 -31.79 39.32 -40.58
CA SER A 300 -30.38 39.31 -40.13
C SER A 300 -29.93 40.69 -39.65
N TYR A 301 -30.32 41.75 -40.35
CA TYR A 301 -30.07 43.12 -39.91
C TYR A 301 -30.79 43.45 -38.59
N LEU A 302 -32.07 43.06 -38.46
CA LEU A 302 -32.82 43.24 -37.21
C LEU A 302 -32.22 42.47 -36.03
N VAL A 303 -31.65 41.28 -36.26
CA VAL A 303 -30.95 40.48 -35.25
C VAL A 303 -29.74 41.24 -34.69
N GLU A 304 -28.86 41.77 -35.55
CA GLU A 304 -27.70 42.55 -35.08
C GLU A 304 -28.13 43.87 -34.42
N LEU A 305 -29.14 44.56 -34.97
CA LEU A 305 -29.65 45.82 -34.39
C LEU A 305 -30.27 45.61 -33.00
N SER A 306 -31.07 44.56 -32.81
CA SER A 306 -31.68 44.26 -31.50
C SER A 306 -30.64 43.72 -30.50
N LYS A 307 -29.64 42.97 -30.97
CA LYS A 307 -28.47 42.61 -30.16
C LYS A 307 -27.70 43.85 -29.68
N MET A 308 -27.40 44.80 -30.58
CA MET A 308 -26.72 46.05 -30.22
C MET A 308 -27.49 46.89 -29.21
N LYS A 309 -28.84 46.96 -29.29
CA LYS A 309 -29.66 47.62 -28.26
C LYS A 309 -29.45 46.98 -26.87
N ILE A 310 -29.41 45.65 -26.79
CA ILE A 310 -29.20 44.93 -25.52
C ILE A 310 -27.77 45.16 -25.00
N GLU A 311 -26.76 45.05 -25.87
CA GLU A 311 -25.36 45.30 -25.49
C GLU A 311 -25.14 46.76 -25.04
N GLN A 312 -25.81 47.73 -25.67
CA GLN A 312 -25.81 49.12 -25.23
C GLN A 312 -26.54 49.30 -23.88
N TYR A 313 -27.66 48.63 -23.66
CA TYR A 313 -28.36 48.64 -22.37
C TYR A 313 -27.49 48.08 -21.25
N VAL A 314 -26.87 46.92 -21.48
CA VAL A 314 -25.93 46.30 -20.54
C VAL A 314 -24.75 47.24 -20.28
N TYR A 315 -24.08 47.75 -21.32
CA TYR A 315 -22.95 48.68 -21.19
C TYR A 315 -23.30 49.95 -20.41
N ASN A 316 -24.46 50.54 -20.66
CA ASN A 316 -24.97 51.68 -19.90
C ASN A 316 -25.18 51.33 -18.41
N MET A 317 -25.61 50.10 -18.09
CA MET A 317 -25.66 49.63 -16.70
C MET A 317 -24.26 49.47 -16.09
N ILE A 318 -23.27 48.93 -16.81
CA ILE A 318 -21.88 48.82 -16.31
C ILE A 318 -21.36 50.21 -15.93
N ASN A 319 -21.50 51.19 -16.83
CA ASN A 319 -21.08 52.57 -16.58
C ASN A 319 -21.87 53.23 -15.44
N TYR A 320 -23.16 52.94 -15.30
CA TYR A 320 -23.98 53.44 -14.19
C TYR A 320 -23.58 52.85 -12.83
N PHE A 321 -22.95 51.67 -12.80
CA PHE A 321 -22.35 51.11 -11.58
C PHE A 321 -20.98 51.73 -11.29
N ASN A 322 -20.09 51.79 -12.28
CA ASN A 322 -18.70 52.27 -12.10
C ASN A 322 -18.57 53.80 -11.85
N SER A 323 -19.63 54.59 -12.06
CA SER A 323 -19.56 56.07 -12.08
C SER A 323 -19.66 56.78 -10.71
N LEU A 324 -19.53 56.07 -9.59
CA LEU A 324 -19.64 56.67 -8.24
C LEU A 324 -18.49 56.33 -7.27
N ASP A 325 -17.33 55.89 -7.77
CA ASP A 325 -16.08 55.80 -6.99
C ASP A 325 -15.45 57.18 -6.68
N ASP A 326 -16.26 58.23 -6.56
CA ASP A 326 -15.81 59.58 -6.20
C ASP A 326 -16.05 59.81 -4.69
N PRO A 327 -14.99 59.82 -3.85
CA PRO A 327 -15.12 59.69 -2.39
C PRO A 327 -15.75 60.91 -1.66
N CYS A 328 -16.18 61.94 -2.40
CA CYS A 328 -16.71 63.19 -1.86
C CYS A 328 -18.22 63.17 -1.56
N SER A 329 -18.98 62.15 -2.01
CA SER A 329 -20.46 62.13 -1.96
C SER A 329 -21.09 61.31 -0.82
N LYS A 330 -20.41 61.14 0.32
CA LYS A 330 -20.89 60.29 1.44
C LYS A 330 -22.09 60.83 2.24
N ASN A 331 -22.60 62.04 1.94
CA ASN A 331 -23.61 62.74 2.75
C ASN A 331 -25.00 62.86 2.11
N THR A 332 -25.54 61.79 1.52
CA THR A 332 -27.01 61.62 1.34
C THR A 332 -27.43 60.16 1.56
N SER A 333 -27.53 59.75 2.82
CA SER A 333 -28.07 58.45 3.22
C SER A 333 -29.60 58.40 3.11
N THR A 334 -30.16 57.88 2.00
CA THR A 334 -31.57 57.40 2.01
C THR A 334 -32.00 56.33 0.98
N LEU A 335 -31.30 56.10 -0.15
CA LEU A 335 -31.71 55.08 -1.15
C LEU A 335 -30.52 54.32 -1.80
N GLY A 336 -29.81 53.50 -1.01
CA GLY A 336 -28.82 52.56 -1.55
C GLY A 336 -29.43 51.35 -2.29
N PHE A 337 -30.76 51.21 -2.30
CA PHE A 337 -31.45 49.96 -2.66
C PHE A 337 -31.77 49.78 -4.15
N ASP A 338 -31.80 50.82 -4.98
CA ASP A 338 -32.25 50.66 -6.38
C ASP A 338 -31.22 50.00 -7.31
N LYS A 339 -29.91 50.29 -7.17
CA LYS A 339 -28.91 49.84 -8.15
C LYS A 339 -28.77 48.31 -8.19
N LYS A 340 -28.37 47.67 -7.08
CA LYS A 340 -28.17 46.21 -7.02
C LYS A 340 -29.44 45.43 -7.36
N GLU A 341 -30.61 45.93 -6.95
CA GLU A 341 -31.91 45.32 -7.29
C GLU A 341 -32.22 45.35 -8.79
N ILE A 342 -31.81 46.38 -9.52
CA ILE A 342 -31.94 46.41 -10.99
C ILE A 342 -31.06 45.32 -11.64
N ILE A 343 -29.81 45.12 -11.19
CA ILE A 343 -28.96 44.03 -11.71
C ILE A 343 -29.57 42.66 -11.35
N LYS A 344 -30.01 42.44 -10.11
CA LYS A 344 -30.68 41.19 -9.70
C LYS A 344 -31.86 40.86 -10.60
N LYS A 345 -32.72 41.84 -10.91
CA LYS A 345 -33.84 41.66 -11.83
C LYS A 345 -33.40 41.36 -13.26
N CYS A 346 -32.36 42.03 -13.77
CA CYS A 346 -31.79 41.73 -15.10
C CYS A 346 -31.21 40.30 -15.19
N ILE A 347 -30.52 39.85 -14.14
CA ILE A 347 -30.06 38.47 -13.99
C ILE A 347 -31.25 37.50 -13.98
N SER A 348 -32.33 37.81 -13.24
CA SER A 348 -33.53 36.99 -13.22
C SER A 348 -34.25 36.91 -14.57
N ILE A 349 -34.25 37.97 -15.39
CA ILE A 349 -34.74 37.94 -16.79
C ILE A 349 -33.97 36.90 -17.59
N LEU A 350 -32.63 36.99 -17.59
CA LEU A 350 -31.78 36.09 -18.37
C LEU A 350 -31.97 34.63 -17.94
N PHE A 351 -32.01 34.37 -16.63
CA PHE A 351 -32.35 33.04 -16.10
C PHE A 351 -33.78 32.60 -16.44
N GLN A 352 -34.77 33.50 -16.54
CA GLN A 352 -36.12 33.16 -17.00
C GLN A 352 -36.14 32.70 -18.47
N TYR A 353 -35.22 33.18 -19.31
CA TYR A 353 -35.04 32.69 -20.68
C TYR A 353 -34.28 31.36 -20.77
N GLN A 354 -33.36 31.07 -19.85
CA GLN A 354 -32.74 29.73 -19.73
C GLN A 354 -33.75 28.67 -19.26
N ARG A 355 -34.80 29.07 -18.51
CA ARG A 355 -35.92 28.21 -18.07
C ARG A 355 -37.10 28.16 -19.06
N GLN A 356 -36.80 28.15 -20.37
CA GLN A 356 -37.78 28.06 -21.45
C GLN A 356 -37.33 27.08 -22.54
N SER A 357 -38.28 26.48 -23.25
CA SER A 357 -38.05 25.54 -24.36
C SER A 357 -37.58 26.22 -25.65
N ILE A 358 -36.40 26.84 -25.64
CA ILE A 358 -35.89 27.63 -26.76
C ILE A 358 -35.03 26.76 -27.70
N LYS A 359 -35.46 26.64 -28.96
CA LYS A 359 -34.78 25.81 -29.98
C LYS A 359 -33.45 26.39 -30.49
N ASP A 360 -33.24 27.71 -30.37
CA ASP A 360 -32.02 28.39 -30.83
C ASP A 360 -30.94 28.38 -29.75
N LYS A 361 -30.05 27.38 -29.77
CA LYS A 361 -28.91 27.25 -28.84
C LYS A 361 -28.02 28.49 -28.82
N LYS A 362 -27.78 29.11 -29.98
CA LYS A 362 -26.94 30.32 -30.10
C LYS A 362 -27.58 31.56 -29.47
N PHE A 363 -28.90 31.60 -29.32
CA PHE A 363 -29.56 32.64 -28.51
C PHE A 363 -29.27 32.43 -27.02
N LEU A 364 -29.35 31.18 -26.54
CA LEU A 364 -29.07 30.82 -25.14
C LEU A 364 -27.61 31.11 -24.77
N GLU A 365 -26.65 30.74 -25.64
CA GLU A 365 -25.20 31.06 -25.49
C GLU A 365 -24.94 32.57 -25.35
N ILE A 366 -25.61 33.40 -26.15
CA ILE A 366 -25.45 34.87 -26.06
C ILE A 366 -26.08 35.42 -24.78
N CYS A 367 -27.23 34.89 -24.35
CA CYS A 367 -27.82 35.23 -23.05
C CYS A 367 -26.94 34.81 -21.87
N GLN A 368 -26.23 33.68 -21.98
CA GLN A 368 -25.24 33.22 -20.99
C GLN A 368 -24.03 34.17 -20.92
N ASN A 369 -23.54 34.68 -22.06
CA ASN A 369 -22.48 35.70 -22.06
C ASN A 369 -22.89 37.00 -21.36
N TRP A 370 -24.11 37.49 -21.61
CA TRP A 370 -24.65 38.66 -20.88
C TRP A 370 -24.86 38.37 -19.39
N LEU A 371 -25.28 37.16 -19.04
CA LEU A 371 -25.44 36.72 -17.66
C LEU A 371 -24.09 36.71 -16.93
N ASN A 372 -23.04 36.17 -17.55
CA ASN A 372 -21.70 36.10 -16.98
C ASN A 372 -21.16 37.50 -16.65
N ILE A 373 -21.39 38.48 -17.53
CA ILE A 373 -21.02 39.89 -17.31
C ILE A 373 -21.79 40.48 -16.12
N LEU A 374 -23.12 40.30 -16.08
CA LEU A 374 -23.94 40.86 -15.00
C LEU A 374 -23.68 40.21 -13.64
N VAL A 375 -23.44 38.88 -13.61
CA VAL A 375 -23.06 38.17 -12.38
C VAL A 375 -21.68 38.61 -11.90
N PHE A 376 -20.70 38.77 -12.79
CA PHE A 376 -19.39 39.30 -12.42
C PHE A 376 -19.50 40.68 -11.75
N ILE A 377 -20.28 41.60 -12.32
CA ILE A 377 -20.51 42.95 -11.76
C ILE A 377 -21.24 42.87 -10.40
N LEU A 378 -22.24 41.99 -10.25
CA LEU A 378 -22.93 41.82 -8.97
C LEU A 378 -22.00 41.31 -7.87
N LEU A 379 -21.10 40.38 -8.20
CA LEU A 379 -20.23 39.71 -7.24
C LEU A 379 -18.91 40.45 -6.97
N GLN A 380 -18.54 41.45 -7.77
CA GLN A 380 -17.35 42.28 -7.53
C GLN A 380 -17.40 42.98 -6.16
N ASP A 381 -18.56 43.54 -5.79
CA ASP A 381 -18.88 44.09 -4.46
C ASP A 381 -20.00 43.29 -3.77
N GLY A 382 -20.04 41.96 -4.01
CA GLY A 382 -21.13 41.09 -3.60
C GLY A 382 -21.17 40.79 -2.10
N ASP A 383 -22.35 40.87 -1.48
CA ASP A 383 -22.57 40.36 -0.12
C ASP A 383 -23.06 38.89 -0.11
N GLN A 384 -23.13 38.26 1.06
CA GLN A 384 -23.60 36.87 1.18
C GLN A 384 -25.00 36.63 0.59
N SER A 385 -25.89 37.64 0.57
CA SER A 385 -27.20 37.54 -0.07
C SER A 385 -27.10 37.55 -1.59
N ASP A 386 -26.15 38.29 -2.17
CA ASP A 386 -25.90 38.36 -3.61
C ASP A 386 -25.42 37.00 -4.15
N TYR A 387 -24.47 36.33 -3.48
CA TYR A 387 -24.06 34.97 -3.87
C TYR A 387 -25.19 33.94 -3.71
N LEU A 388 -25.91 33.97 -2.59
CA LEU A 388 -27.06 33.06 -2.36
C LEU A 388 -28.20 33.29 -3.37
N PHE A 389 -28.38 34.52 -3.85
CA PHE A 389 -29.34 34.85 -4.90
C PHE A 389 -28.99 34.17 -6.23
N ILE A 390 -27.71 34.15 -6.62
CA ILE A 390 -27.24 33.41 -7.81
C ILE A 390 -27.46 31.91 -7.63
N ILE A 391 -27.10 31.34 -6.48
CA ILE A 391 -27.30 29.91 -6.18
C ILE A 391 -28.78 29.54 -6.31
N ASN A 392 -29.69 30.35 -5.76
CA ASN A 392 -31.13 30.09 -5.85
C ASN A 392 -31.68 30.11 -7.29
N HIS A 393 -31.01 30.79 -8.23
CA HIS A 393 -31.29 30.65 -9.66
C HIS A 393 -30.68 29.38 -10.28
N ILE A 394 -29.46 29.00 -9.90
CA ILE A 394 -28.80 27.79 -10.39
C ILE A 394 -29.60 26.54 -10.01
N VAL A 395 -29.93 26.35 -8.72
CA VAL A 395 -30.67 25.19 -8.20
C VAL A 395 -32.08 25.04 -8.81
N ARG A 396 -32.60 26.09 -9.47
CA ARG A 396 -33.92 26.08 -10.13
C ARG A 396 -33.85 26.06 -11.65
N SER A 397 -32.67 25.85 -12.23
CA SER A 397 -32.47 25.71 -13.68
C SER A 397 -32.62 24.24 -14.11
N PRO A 398 -33.08 23.98 -15.35
CA PRO A 398 -33.15 22.62 -15.90
C PRO A 398 -31.75 22.01 -16.05
N ASN A 399 -31.70 20.74 -16.42
CA ASN A 399 -30.44 20.02 -16.63
C ASN A 399 -29.49 20.66 -17.67
N GLY A 400 -28.20 20.28 -17.60
CA GLY A 400 -27.15 20.83 -18.46
C GLY A 400 -26.49 22.10 -17.91
N ILE A 401 -26.64 22.40 -16.62
CA ILE A 401 -25.96 23.51 -15.94
C ILE A 401 -24.44 23.35 -15.86
N HIS A 402 -23.91 22.12 -15.91
CA HIS A 402 -22.46 21.87 -15.88
C HIS A 402 -21.69 22.65 -16.96
N ALA A 403 -22.29 22.80 -18.14
CA ALA A 403 -21.68 23.41 -19.31
C ALA A 403 -21.58 24.95 -19.26
N TRP A 404 -22.39 25.64 -18.44
CA TRP A 404 -22.51 27.11 -18.50
C TRP A 404 -22.78 27.84 -17.16
N ALA A 405 -23.32 27.16 -16.15
CA ALA A 405 -23.69 27.79 -14.87
C ALA A 405 -22.80 27.37 -13.69
N SER A 406 -22.10 26.24 -13.80
CA SER A 406 -21.23 25.70 -12.73
C SER A 406 -20.21 26.72 -12.22
N HIS A 407 -19.56 27.49 -13.11
CA HIS A 407 -18.61 28.54 -12.76
C HIS A 407 -19.23 29.81 -12.14
N LEU A 408 -20.56 29.94 -12.13
CA LEU A 408 -21.27 31.04 -11.46
C LEU A 408 -21.39 30.77 -9.95
N LEU A 409 -21.21 29.52 -9.51
CA LEU A 409 -21.08 29.16 -8.10
C LEU A 409 -19.70 29.58 -7.60
N GLN A 410 -19.60 30.79 -7.05
CA GLN A 410 -18.36 31.33 -6.52
C GLN A 410 -18.31 31.29 -4.98
N PHE A 411 -17.14 30.91 -4.46
CA PHE A 411 -16.82 31.00 -3.04
C PHE A 411 -15.91 32.20 -2.80
N PRO A 412 -16.38 33.25 -2.09
CA PRO A 412 -15.57 34.44 -1.84
C PRO A 412 -14.36 34.11 -0.98
N ARG A 413 -13.18 34.26 -1.56
CA ARG A 413 -11.90 34.11 -0.86
C ARG A 413 -11.69 35.31 0.06
N SER A 414 -11.87 35.09 1.36
CA SER A 414 -11.56 36.00 2.48
C SER A 414 -12.44 37.23 2.75
N THR A 415 -13.40 37.62 1.91
CA THR A 415 -14.20 38.85 2.14
C THR A 415 -15.28 38.74 3.22
N PHE A 416 -15.73 37.52 3.59
CA PHE A 416 -16.78 37.33 4.61
C PHE A 416 -16.29 37.23 6.07
N CYS A 417 -15.00 36.98 6.30
CA CYS A 417 -14.42 36.99 7.66
C CYS A 417 -13.48 38.19 7.79
N THR A 418 -13.84 39.16 8.63
CA THR A 418 -12.84 40.07 9.22
C THR A 418 -11.77 39.24 9.94
N GLU A 419 -10.57 39.78 10.13
CA GLU A 419 -9.47 39.01 10.76
C GLU A 419 -9.87 38.49 12.15
N GLU A 420 -10.61 39.30 12.91
CA GLU A 420 -11.22 38.95 14.20
C GLU A 420 -12.24 37.80 14.11
N ALA A 421 -12.96 37.67 13.00
CA ALA A 421 -13.96 36.62 12.80
C ALA A 421 -13.35 35.29 12.31
N LYS A 422 -12.15 35.30 11.70
CA LYS A 422 -11.45 34.09 11.19
C LYS A 422 -11.13 33.08 12.31
N ASP A 423 -11.05 33.54 13.56
CA ASP A 423 -10.73 32.71 14.73
C ASP A 423 -11.99 32.13 15.42
N THR A 424 -13.18 32.60 15.03
CA THR A 424 -14.44 32.08 15.54
C THR A 424 -14.99 30.99 14.62
N LEU A 425 -15.25 29.80 15.17
CA LEU A 425 -15.99 28.71 14.49
C LEU A 425 -17.46 29.07 14.15
N GLY A 426 -17.88 30.30 14.43
CA GLY A 426 -19.12 30.91 13.96
C GLY A 426 -18.95 31.81 12.72
N CYS A 427 -17.79 31.85 12.03
CA CYS A 427 -17.64 32.77 10.90
C CYS A 427 -18.73 32.52 9.82
N PRO A 428 -19.37 33.58 9.29
CA PRO A 428 -20.35 33.48 8.20
C PRO A 428 -19.90 32.66 6.98
N CYS A 429 -18.60 32.48 6.73
CA CYS A 429 -18.10 31.64 5.64
C CYS A 429 -18.40 30.14 5.83
N LEU A 430 -18.25 29.61 7.06
CA LEU A 430 -18.48 28.20 7.38
C LEU A 430 -19.96 27.88 7.20
N TYR A 431 -20.79 28.78 7.76
CA TYR A 431 -22.24 28.74 7.63
C TYR A 431 -22.71 28.88 6.17
N TYR A 432 -22.06 29.74 5.37
CA TYR A 432 -22.33 29.84 3.94
C TYR A 432 -22.06 28.50 3.23
N VAL A 433 -20.93 27.84 3.50
CA VAL A 433 -20.61 26.53 2.89
C VAL A 433 -21.66 25.47 3.23
N LEU A 434 -22.09 25.36 4.50
CA LEU A 434 -23.18 24.46 4.89
C LEU A 434 -24.48 24.78 4.13
N LEU A 435 -24.82 26.06 4.01
CA LEU A 435 -26.02 26.53 3.32
C LEU A 435 -25.99 26.27 1.81
N VAL A 436 -24.84 26.45 1.16
CA VAL A 436 -24.66 26.09 -0.26
C VAL A 436 -24.81 24.59 -0.46
N LEU A 437 -24.12 23.77 0.37
CA LEU A 437 -24.23 22.31 0.30
C LEU A 437 -25.68 21.84 0.50
N TYR A 438 -26.37 22.36 1.50
CA TYR A 438 -27.77 22.05 1.74
C TYR A 438 -28.66 22.43 0.56
N LEU A 439 -28.45 23.60 -0.06
CA LEU A 439 -29.20 24.05 -1.23
C LEU A 439 -28.90 23.24 -2.50
N VAL A 440 -27.68 22.73 -2.68
CA VAL A 440 -27.30 21.92 -3.85
C VAL A 440 -27.79 20.48 -3.71
N LEU A 441 -27.77 19.92 -2.49
CA LEU A 441 -28.05 18.51 -2.22
C LEU A 441 -29.51 18.18 -1.89
N ASN A 442 -30.38 19.18 -1.78
CA ASN A 442 -31.81 18.99 -1.50
C ASN A 442 -32.66 19.61 -2.61
N PRO A 443 -33.82 19.00 -2.95
CA PRO A 443 -34.66 19.50 -4.02
C PRO A 443 -35.13 20.94 -3.73
N ALA A 444 -34.96 21.84 -4.71
CA ALA A 444 -35.37 23.22 -4.53
C ALA A 444 -36.90 23.35 -4.40
N PRO A 445 -37.42 24.08 -3.40
CA PRO A 445 -38.84 24.34 -3.31
C PRO A 445 -39.32 25.15 -4.51
N ASP A 446 -40.51 24.78 -4.99
CA ASP A 446 -41.24 25.31 -6.14
C ASP A 446 -40.55 25.12 -7.52
N LEU A 447 -39.65 24.13 -7.67
CA LEU A 447 -38.96 23.83 -8.95
C LEU A 447 -39.93 23.80 -10.15
N ASP A 448 -41.05 23.10 -10.02
CA ASP A 448 -42.10 22.95 -11.04
C ASP A 448 -42.69 24.30 -11.50
N PHE A 449 -42.85 25.25 -10.58
CA PHE A 449 -43.32 26.60 -10.92
C PHE A 449 -42.31 27.34 -11.78
N PHE A 450 -41.01 27.18 -11.52
CA PHE A 450 -39.95 27.80 -12.32
C PHE A 450 -39.73 27.11 -13.67
N LEU A 451 -40.03 25.81 -13.78
CA LEU A 451 -39.89 25.03 -15.01
C LEU A 451 -41.20 24.86 -15.81
N ARG A 452 -42.31 25.47 -15.38
CA ARG A 452 -43.63 25.39 -16.03
C ARG A 452 -43.59 25.65 -17.55
N ASN A 453 -42.79 26.62 -17.99
CA ASN A 453 -42.65 27.00 -19.41
C ASN A 453 -41.84 25.96 -20.22
N VAL A 454 -40.99 25.17 -19.55
CA VAL A 454 -40.31 24.02 -20.14
C VAL A 454 -41.32 22.88 -20.32
N LYS A 455 -42.17 22.60 -19.31
CA LYS A 455 -43.22 21.57 -19.36
C LYS A 455 -44.16 21.77 -20.55
N THR A 456 -44.72 22.98 -20.71
CA THR A 456 -45.60 23.32 -21.85
C THR A 456 -44.90 23.23 -23.20
N GLY A 457 -43.63 23.66 -23.25
CA GLY A 457 -42.85 23.65 -24.47
C GLY A 457 -42.48 22.25 -24.98
N ILE A 458 -42.24 21.31 -24.06
CA ILE A 458 -42.01 19.90 -24.39
C ILE A 458 -43.29 19.29 -24.98
N SER A 459 -44.46 19.50 -24.36
CA SER A 459 -45.74 18.98 -24.87
C SER A 459 -46.11 19.55 -26.24
N ASP A 460 -45.81 20.81 -26.53
CA ASP A 460 -46.07 21.42 -27.84
C ASP A 460 -45.11 20.91 -28.93
N SER A 461 -43.92 20.41 -28.54
CA SER A 461 -42.86 20.06 -29.47
C SER A 461 -42.95 18.64 -30.06
N THR A 462 -43.56 17.71 -29.35
CA THR A 462 -43.56 16.27 -29.70
C THR A 462 -44.68 15.86 -30.64
N GLY A 463 -45.79 16.62 -30.71
CA GLY A 463 -46.90 16.39 -31.66
C GLY A 463 -47.61 15.04 -31.52
N GLY A 464 -47.33 14.31 -30.44
CA GLY A 464 -47.71 12.94 -30.18
C GLY A 464 -46.95 12.42 -28.95
N LYS A 465 -47.51 11.46 -28.22
CA LYS A 465 -46.87 10.85 -27.04
C LYS A 465 -45.67 9.98 -27.48
N PHE A 466 -44.51 10.61 -27.65
CA PHE A 466 -43.23 9.91 -27.56
C PHE A 466 -42.95 9.68 -26.08
N VAL A 467 -43.05 8.42 -25.66
CA VAL A 467 -42.63 7.95 -24.35
C VAL A 467 -41.13 7.70 -24.42
N LEU A 468 -40.36 8.26 -23.47
CA LEU A 468 -38.98 7.83 -23.29
C LEU A 468 -39.03 6.53 -22.47
N LEU A 469 -38.23 5.54 -22.86
CA LEU A 469 -38.01 4.35 -22.05
C LEU A 469 -36.65 4.51 -21.38
N ASP A 470 -36.61 4.29 -20.08
CA ASP A 470 -35.37 4.32 -19.29
C ASP A 470 -34.50 3.06 -19.55
N SER A 471 -33.50 2.82 -18.70
CA SER A 471 -32.64 1.63 -18.82
C SER A 471 -33.37 0.31 -18.54
N ASP A 472 -34.46 0.35 -17.78
CA ASP A 472 -35.19 -0.83 -17.31
C ASP A 472 -36.46 -1.08 -18.14
N GLY A 473 -36.83 -0.11 -18.99
CA GLY A 473 -37.95 -0.17 -19.92
C GLY A 473 -39.24 0.45 -19.39
N GLU A 474 -39.16 1.29 -18.35
CA GLU A 474 -40.31 2.01 -17.80
C GLU A 474 -40.60 3.32 -18.56
N GLU A 475 -41.86 3.77 -18.55
CA GLU A 475 -42.31 4.96 -19.25
C GLU A 475 -41.92 6.25 -18.50
N GLU A 476 -40.78 6.86 -18.84
CA GLU A 476 -40.33 8.10 -18.22
C GLU A 476 -40.85 9.35 -18.97
N GLU A 477 -41.43 10.31 -18.24
CA GLU A 477 -41.86 11.58 -18.83
C GLU A 477 -40.65 12.45 -19.22
N LEU A 478 -40.56 12.86 -20.49
CA LEU A 478 -39.55 13.80 -21.00
C LEU A 478 -39.36 15.07 -20.17
N PHE A 479 -40.37 15.48 -19.38
CA PHE A 479 -40.26 16.61 -18.48
C PHE A 479 -39.44 16.28 -17.22
N GLU A 480 -39.58 15.10 -16.63
CA GLU A 480 -38.81 14.68 -15.44
C GLU A 480 -37.31 14.56 -15.79
N VAL A 481 -36.99 13.99 -16.95
CA VAL A 481 -35.61 13.91 -17.49
C VAL A 481 -34.95 15.29 -17.62
N VAL A 482 -35.71 16.33 -17.99
CA VAL A 482 -35.20 17.71 -18.16
C VAL A 482 -35.23 18.52 -16.85
N ARG A 483 -36.13 18.16 -15.94
CA ARG A 483 -36.31 18.76 -14.62
C ARG A 483 -35.23 18.32 -13.64
N ASN A 484 -34.91 17.03 -13.65
CA ASN A 484 -33.89 16.44 -12.79
C ASN A 484 -32.49 16.66 -13.40
N TRP A 485 -31.54 17.04 -12.56
CA TRP A 485 -30.14 17.24 -12.95
C TRP A 485 -29.45 15.94 -13.37
N THR A 486 -28.37 16.04 -14.13
CA THR A 486 -27.50 14.90 -14.44
C THR A 486 -26.40 14.71 -13.39
N ASN A 487 -25.66 13.59 -13.47
CA ASN A 487 -24.42 13.43 -12.70
C ASN A 487 -23.44 14.59 -12.94
N ASP A 488 -23.20 14.97 -14.20
CA ASP A 488 -22.27 16.05 -14.52
C ASP A 488 -22.68 17.39 -13.90
N ASP A 489 -23.98 17.67 -13.85
CA ASP A 489 -24.54 18.87 -13.21
C ASP A 489 -24.17 18.92 -11.72
N ILE A 490 -24.52 17.88 -10.95
CA ILE A 490 -24.25 17.80 -9.51
C ILE A 490 -22.74 17.80 -9.24
N MET A 491 -21.98 16.98 -9.98
CA MET A 491 -20.52 16.90 -9.88
C MET A 491 -19.85 18.26 -10.12
N SER A 492 -20.28 19.00 -11.15
CA SER A 492 -19.70 20.30 -11.49
C SER A 492 -19.90 21.37 -10.40
N LEU A 493 -21.00 21.27 -9.65
CA LEU A 493 -21.30 22.13 -8.50
C LEU A 493 -20.53 21.69 -7.25
N LEU A 494 -20.56 20.41 -6.90
CA LEU A 494 -19.86 19.88 -5.72
C LEU A 494 -18.35 20.09 -5.83
N ASN A 495 -17.77 19.98 -7.03
CA ASN A 495 -16.36 20.26 -7.28
C ASN A 495 -15.94 21.73 -7.03
N GLN A 496 -16.88 22.69 -6.97
CA GLN A 496 -16.56 24.06 -6.52
C GLN A 496 -16.40 24.14 -4.98
N ILE A 497 -16.88 23.13 -4.23
CA ILE A 497 -16.98 23.13 -2.78
C ILE A 497 -15.83 22.31 -2.16
N SER A 498 -14.69 22.96 -1.94
CA SER A 498 -13.51 22.30 -1.38
C SER A 498 -13.63 22.08 0.14
N ILE A 499 -13.93 20.83 0.56
CA ILE A 499 -13.82 20.38 1.95
C ILE A 499 -12.42 20.66 2.52
N ALA A 500 -11.38 20.48 1.71
CA ALA A 500 -10.00 20.78 2.10
C ALA A 500 -9.81 22.26 2.46
N SER A 501 -10.34 23.19 1.65
CA SER A 501 -10.26 24.64 1.92
C SER A 501 -11.09 25.04 3.16
N LEU A 502 -12.20 24.35 3.41
CA LEU A 502 -13.02 24.53 4.62
C LEU A 502 -12.21 24.17 5.87
N TYR A 503 -11.63 22.97 5.92
CA TYR A 503 -10.80 22.54 7.05
C TYR A 503 -9.48 23.32 7.15
N GLU A 504 -8.90 23.78 6.04
CA GLU A 504 -7.74 24.67 6.08
C GLU A 504 -8.06 25.95 6.88
N HIS A 505 -9.22 26.56 6.61
CA HIS A 505 -9.67 27.76 7.32
C HIS A 505 -9.98 27.52 8.81
N ILE A 506 -10.51 26.34 9.15
CA ILE A 506 -10.85 25.96 10.52
C ILE A 506 -9.59 25.65 11.34
N LEU A 507 -8.62 24.94 10.75
CA LEU A 507 -7.50 24.32 11.47
C LEU A 507 -6.22 25.16 11.48
N PHE A 508 -6.01 26.08 10.53
CA PHE A 508 -4.74 26.80 10.39
C PHE A 508 -4.87 28.33 10.51
N ASP A 509 -3.85 28.94 11.12
CA ASP A 509 -3.54 30.36 11.02
C ASP A 509 -2.54 30.57 9.88
N ARG A 510 -2.89 31.46 8.94
CA ARG A 510 -1.98 31.99 7.92
C ARG A 510 -1.36 33.29 8.42
N LYS A 511 -0.16 33.21 8.99
CA LYS A 511 0.66 34.37 9.39
C LYS A 511 1.98 34.34 8.61
N ASP A 512 2.25 35.42 7.87
CA ASP A 512 3.50 35.69 7.15
C ASP A 512 4.10 34.47 6.41
N GLN A 513 3.30 33.88 5.51
CA GLN A 513 3.66 32.73 4.67
C GLN A 513 3.94 31.40 5.41
N THR A 514 3.87 31.38 6.74
CA THR A 514 3.95 30.16 7.55
C THR A 514 2.54 29.66 7.93
N MET A 515 2.32 28.37 7.78
CA MET A 515 1.07 27.69 8.19
C MET A 515 1.26 27.15 9.60
N THR A 516 0.55 27.72 10.57
CA THR A 516 0.57 27.24 11.97
C THR A 516 -0.77 26.64 12.34
N ILE A 517 -0.80 25.48 13.00
CA ILE A 517 -2.05 24.87 13.46
C ILE A 517 -2.61 25.72 14.61
N LYS A 518 -3.89 26.07 14.51
CA LYS A 518 -4.61 26.82 15.56
C LYS A 518 -4.59 26.02 16.86
N CYS A 519 -4.09 26.63 17.93
CA CYS A 519 -3.98 25.97 19.24
C CYS A 519 -5.36 25.42 19.70
N PRO A 520 -5.45 24.12 20.03
CA PRO A 520 -6.71 23.48 20.43
C PRO A 520 -7.13 23.91 21.83
N CYS A 521 -8.44 24.12 22.01
CA CYS A 521 -9.07 24.27 23.32
C CYS A 521 -10.40 23.50 23.35
N LYS A 522 -10.91 23.19 24.56
CA LYS A 522 -12.15 22.41 24.79
C LYS A 522 -13.31 22.89 23.88
N GLU A 523 -13.55 24.19 23.82
CA GLU A 523 -14.59 24.77 22.95
C GLU A 523 -14.34 24.60 21.45
N LYS A 524 -13.09 24.76 20.98
CA LYS A 524 -12.77 24.63 19.55
C LYS A 524 -12.97 23.20 19.08
N VAL A 525 -12.50 22.21 19.84
CA VAL A 525 -12.65 20.78 19.51
C VAL A 525 -14.14 20.40 19.44
N VAL A 526 -14.92 20.78 20.45
CA VAL A 526 -16.38 20.57 20.48
C VAL A 526 -17.10 21.20 19.28
N LYS A 527 -16.77 22.46 18.94
CA LYS A 527 -17.34 23.15 17.78
C LYS A 527 -16.93 22.51 16.45
N ILE A 528 -15.72 21.93 16.37
CA ILE A 528 -15.27 21.15 15.20
C ILE A 528 -16.12 19.89 15.08
N PHE A 529 -16.24 19.05 16.12
CA PHE A 529 -17.06 17.84 16.08
C PHE A 529 -18.54 18.14 15.75
N ALA A 530 -19.10 19.21 16.31
CA ALA A 530 -20.45 19.66 16.00
C ALA A 530 -20.61 20.07 14.53
N LEU A 531 -19.65 20.82 13.98
CA LEU A 531 -19.63 21.25 12.58
C LEU A 531 -19.44 20.06 11.63
N SER A 532 -18.53 19.12 11.94
CA SER A 532 -18.31 17.88 11.20
C SER A 532 -19.57 17.02 11.19
N THR A 533 -20.25 16.88 12.32
CA THR A 533 -21.53 16.16 12.45
C THR A 533 -22.63 16.81 11.62
N ALA A 534 -22.78 18.14 11.68
CA ALA A 534 -23.76 18.87 10.88
C ALA A 534 -23.50 18.72 9.36
N LEU A 535 -22.23 18.82 8.95
CA LEU A 535 -21.81 18.62 7.56
C LEU A 535 -22.12 17.20 7.06
N ILE A 536 -21.84 16.18 7.87
CA ILE A 536 -22.13 14.78 7.54
C ILE A 536 -23.63 14.54 7.42
N ASN A 537 -24.46 15.10 8.31
CA ASN A 537 -25.92 15.02 8.21
C ASN A 537 -26.47 15.65 6.91
N ILE A 538 -25.92 16.79 6.46
CA ILE A 538 -26.28 17.41 5.17
C ILE A 538 -25.89 16.51 3.99
N LEU A 539 -24.70 15.89 4.04
CA LEU A 539 -24.22 14.99 2.98
C LEU A 539 -25.06 13.70 2.90
N PHE A 540 -25.45 13.11 4.04
CA PHE A 540 -26.36 11.96 4.07
C PHE A 540 -27.79 12.30 3.59
N SER A 541 -28.31 13.49 3.94
CA SER A 541 -29.56 14.01 3.37
C SER A 541 -29.47 14.06 1.83
N GLY A 542 -28.33 14.48 1.29
CA GLY A 542 -28.05 14.43 -0.14
C GLY A 542 -28.08 13.02 -0.72
N LEU A 543 -27.39 12.06 -0.11
CA LEU A 543 -27.42 10.65 -0.53
C LEU A 543 -28.84 10.06 -0.52
N SER A 544 -29.69 10.46 0.44
CA SER A 544 -31.08 10.03 0.51
C SER A 544 -31.96 10.54 -0.65
N ASN A 545 -31.61 11.71 -1.21
CA ASN A 545 -32.29 12.35 -2.34
C ASN A 545 -31.80 11.85 -3.71
N TYR A 546 -30.53 11.47 -3.82
CA TYR A 546 -29.91 10.91 -5.04
C TYR A 546 -29.74 9.39 -4.95
N SER A 547 -30.67 8.71 -4.26
CA SER A 547 -30.58 7.27 -4.03
C SER A 547 -30.88 6.41 -5.26
N ASP A 548 -31.40 7.02 -6.31
CA ASP A 548 -31.91 6.33 -7.48
C ASP A 548 -30.73 6.05 -8.44
N GLY A 549 -30.75 4.89 -9.11
CA GLY A 549 -29.58 4.32 -9.80
C GLY A 549 -28.95 5.21 -10.88
N CYS A 550 -29.64 6.27 -11.32
CA CYS A 550 -29.15 7.26 -12.25
C CYS A 550 -27.95 8.09 -11.74
N PHE A 551 -27.68 8.11 -10.42
CA PHE A 551 -26.76 9.09 -9.78
C PHE A 551 -25.44 8.55 -9.22
N GLU A 552 -24.97 7.38 -9.69
CA GLU A 552 -23.78 6.69 -9.12
C GLU A 552 -22.54 7.60 -8.93
N VAL A 553 -22.17 8.40 -9.94
CA VAL A 553 -20.96 9.24 -9.87
C VAL A 553 -21.12 10.37 -8.83
N SER A 554 -22.31 10.96 -8.75
CA SER A 554 -22.62 11.99 -7.74
C SER A 554 -22.58 11.42 -6.33
N VAL A 555 -23.13 10.22 -6.14
CA VAL A 555 -23.05 9.46 -4.89
C VAL A 555 -21.60 9.21 -4.47
N GLU A 556 -20.71 8.81 -5.39
CA GLU A 556 -19.30 8.61 -5.07
C GLU A 556 -18.60 9.90 -4.62
N CYS A 557 -18.92 11.04 -5.24
CA CYS A 557 -18.39 12.34 -4.82
C CYS A 557 -18.87 12.73 -3.41
N ILE A 558 -20.17 12.61 -3.13
CA ILE A 558 -20.72 12.90 -1.79
C ILE A 558 -20.07 11.98 -0.74
N CYS A 559 -19.90 10.69 -1.04
CA CYS A 559 -19.19 9.76 -0.14
C CYS A 559 -17.72 10.12 0.05
N SER A 560 -17.04 10.61 -0.99
CA SER A 560 -15.67 11.14 -0.89
C SER A 560 -15.62 12.35 0.05
N MET A 561 -16.59 13.27 -0.05
CA MET A 561 -16.71 14.43 0.85
C MET A 561 -16.96 14.01 2.31
N ILE A 562 -17.78 12.97 2.55
CA ILE A 562 -17.95 12.38 3.88
C ILE A 562 -16.61 11.82 4.39
N ARG A 563 -15.93 10.98 3.60
CA ARG A 563 -14.63 10.42 3.95
C ARG A 563 -13.60 11.50 4.29
N HIS A 564 -13.47 12.54 3.46
CA HIS A 564 -12.56 13.65 3.73
C HIS A 564 -12.93 14.41 5.02
N THR A 565 -14.22 14.63 5.26
CA THR A 565 -14.71 15.29 6.49
C THR A 565 -14.32 14.50 7.75
N VAL A 566 -14.47 13.17 7.71
CA VAL A 566 -14.10 12.29 8.83
C VAL A 566 -12.58 12.26 9.02
N LEU A 567 -11.80 12.15 7.94
CA LEU A 567 -10.34 12.16 8.01
C LEU A 567 -9.81 13.46 8.63
N TYR A 568 -10.22 14.64 8.15
CA TYR A 568 -9.75 15.91 8.72
C TYR A 568 -10.10 16.09 10.21
N ALA A 569 -11.29 15.65 10.63
CA ALA A 569 -11.67 15.67 12.05
C ALA A 569 -10.81 14.71 12.90
N SER A 570 -10.44 13.57 12.33
CA SER A 570 -9.66 12.51 13.01
C SER A 570 -8.17 12.83 13.07
N ASP A 571 -7.60 13.36 11.99
CA ASP A 571 -6.21 13.83 11.93
C ASP A 571 -5.98 14.97 12.94
N TYR A 572 -6.96 15.87 13.09
CA TYR A 572 -6.90 16.93 14.11
C TYR A 572 -7.05 16.38 15.54
N TRP A 573 -7.87 15.34 15.75
CA TRP A 573 -7.96 14.67 17.05
C TRP A 573 -6.67 13.91 17.40
N GLU A 574 -6.03 13.24 16.43
CA GLU A 574 -4.71 12.62 16.62
C GLU A 574 -3.65 13.68 17.02
N TYR A 575 -3.64 14.85 16.37
CA TYR A 575 -2.78 15.96 16.77
C TYR A 575 -3.08 16.44 18.21
N CYS A 576 -4.35 16.47 18.62
CA CYS A 576 -4.76 16.80 19.99
C CYS A 576 -4.35 15.71 21.01
N GLU A 577 -4.16 14.45 20.60
CA GLU A 577 -3.75 13.36 21.50
C GLU A 577 -2.35 13.60 22.10
N GLY A 578 -1.46 14.29 21.37
CA GLY A 578 -0.13 14.68 21.87
C GLY A 578 -0.13 15.85 22.87
N LEU A 579 -1.27 16.49 23.12
CA LEU A 579 -1.36 17.73 23.91
C LEU A 579 -2.13 17.54 25.22
N ASP A 580 -1.84 18.40 26.19
CA ASP A 580 -2.51 18.45 27.50
C ASP A 580 -3.70 19.43 27.43
N ILE A 581 -4.91 18.87 27.26
CA ILE A 581 -6.15 19.62 27.03
C ILE A 581 -7.12 19.30 28.18
N PRO A 582 -7.77 20.30 28.81
CA PRO A 582 -8.72 20.05 29.89
C PRO A 582 -9.92 19.21 29.40
N SER A 583 -10.39 18.30 30.27
CA SER A 583 -11.48 17.36 29.99
C SER A 583 -11.23 16.42 28.80
N LYS A 584 -9.97 16.03 28.55
CA LYS A 584 -9.57 15.13 27.45
C LYS A 584 -10.36 13.83 27.36
N SER A 585 -10.71 13.20 28.49
CA SER A 585 -11.55 12.00 28.54
C SER A 585 -12.98 12.24 28.03
N ALA A 586 -13.55 13.41 28.32
CA ALA A 586 -14.86 13.81 27.82
C ALA A 586 -14.83 14.18 26.33
N LEU A 587 -13.75 14.83 25.86
CA LEU A 587 -13.53 15.09 24.44
C LEU A 587 -13.33 13.78 23.63
N GLN A 588 -12.68 12.76 24.21
CA GLN A 588 -12.58 11.43 23.60
C GLN A 588 -13.96 10.77 23.45
N ALA A 589 -14.85 10.90 24.45
CA ALA A 589 -16.21 10.35 24.36
C ALA A 589 -17.04 11.01 23.23
N GLU A 590 -16.82 12.31 22.99
CA GLU A 590 -17.44 13.04 21.87
C GLU A 590 -16.85 12.64 20.51
N TYR A 591 -15.53 12.43 20.41
CA TYR A 591 -14.91 11.87 19.20
C TYR A 591 -15.44 10.46 18.90
N ASP A 592 -15.52 9.61 19.93
CA ASP A 592 -16.08 8.27 19.85
C ASP A 592 -17.55 8.29 19.38
N ARG A 593 -18.37 9.24 19.88
CA ARG A 593 -19.75 9.44 19.42
C ARG A 593 -19.82 9.91 17.96
N PHE A 594 -18.93 10.80 17.54
CA PHE A 594 -18.83 11.24 16.14
C PHE A 594 -18.51 10.07 15.18
N ILE A 595 -17.50 9.26 15.49
CA ILE A 595 -17.16 8.08 14.66
C ILE A 595 -18.27 7.03 14.69
N PHE A 596 -18.88 6.78 15.86
CA PHE A 596 -20.01 5.86 15.99
C PHE A 596 -21.19 6.29 15.10
N HIS A 597 -21.58 7.57 15.15
CA HIS A 597 -22.63 8.13 14.31
C HIS A 597 -22.36 7.86 12.83
N VAL A 598 -21.15 8.17 12.35
CA VAL A 598 -20.73 7.92 10.96
C VAL A 598 -20.86 6.44 10.58
N VAL A 599 -20.34 5.52 11.40
CA VAL A 599 -20.43 4.07 11.12
C VAL A 599 -21.89 3.62 11.11
N TYR A 600 -22.70 4.07 12.07
CA TYR A 600 -24.11 3.74 12.20
C TYR A 600 -24.92 4.22 10.98
N THR A 601 -24.68 5.46 10.52
CA THR A 601 -25.37 6.00 9.35
C THR A 601 -24.94 5.28 8.06
N ILE A 602 -23.64 4.99 7.86
CA ILE A 602 -23.18 4.24 6.67
C ILE A 602 -23.76 2.82 6.64
N TYR A 603 -23.75 2.12 7.77
CA TYR A 603 -24.18 0.72 7.85
C TYR A 603 -25.70 0.55 7.62
N ASN A 604 -26.52 1.44 8.20
CA ASN A 604 -27.98 1.38 8.08
C ASN A 604 -28.53 2.04 6.80
N PHE A 605 -27.67 2.58 5.94
CA PHE A 605 -28.09 3.17 4.67
C PHE A 605 -28.33 2.08 3.60
N GLU A 606 -29.56 1.57 3.53
CA GLU A 606 -29.90 0.42 2.69
C GLU A 606 -29.96 0.73 1.18
N LYS A 607 -30.16 1.98 0.77
CA LYS A 607 -30.45 2.33 -0.63
C LYS A 607 -29.24 2.29 -1.58
N LEU A 608 -28.00 2.30 -1.09
CA LEU A 608 -26.79 2.46 -1.89
C LEU A 608 -25.64 1.58 -1.37
N LYS A 609 -24.72 1.15 -2.23
CA LYS A 609 -23.53 0.34 -1.88
C LYS A 609 -22.43 1.14 -1.16
N ILE A 610 -22.80 1.97 -0.19
CA ILE A 610 -21.86 2.84 0.54
C ILE A 610 -21.13 2.13 1.69
N LYS A 611 -21.50 0.88 2.02
CA LYS A 611 -20.76 0.05 2.98
C LYS A 611 -19.29 -0.15 2.58
N LYS A 612 -18.97 0.02 1.29
CA LYS A 612 -17.59 0.05 0.75
C LYS A 612 -16.64 1.05 1.41
N PHE A 613 -17.18 2.07 2.11
CA PHE A 613 -16.37 3.06 2.81
C PHE A 613 -16.04 2.68 4.26
N LEU A 614 -16.75 1.72 4.88
CA LEU A 614 -16.50 1.25 6.25
C LEU A 614 -15.04 0.81 6.50
N PRO A 615 -14.35 0.08 5.59
CA PRO A 615 -12.94 -0.29 5.78
C PRO A 615 -11.95 0.88 5.74
N SER A 616 -12.38 2.05 5.23
CA SER A 616 -11.53 3.21 4.99
C SER A 616 -11.60 4.28 6.08
N LEU A 617 -12.37 4.03 7.15
CA LEU A 617 -12.54 4.97 8.26
C LEU A 617 -11.36 4.92 9.26
N PRO A 618 -11.04 6.05 9.92
CA PRO A 618 -9.90 6.17 10.84
C PRO A 618 -10.20 5.60 12.24
N TYR A 619 -10.18 4.27 12.38
CA TYR A 619 -10.41 3.59 13.68
C TYR A 619 -9.30 3.78 14.72
N LYS A 620 -8.15 4.36 14.35
CA LYS A 620 -6.94 4.46 15.20
C LYS A 620 -7.18 5.19 16.52
N CYS A 621 -7.81 6.35 16.48
CA CYS A 621 -8.02 7.21 17.65
C CYS A 621 -9.31 6.87 18.43
N VAL A 622 -10.01 5.80 18.06
CA VAL A 622 -11.27 5.39 18.69
C VAL A 622 -10.97 4.60 19.96
N SER A 623 -11.72 4.86 21.04
CA SER A 623 -11.47 4.16 22.30
C SER A 623 -11.81 2.68 22.23
N LYS A 624 -11.09 1.88 23.01
CA LYS A 624 -11.26 0.41 23.16
C LYS A 624 -12.72 0.01 23.38
N LYS A 625 -13.44 0.75 24.24
CA LYS A 625 -14.87 0.52 24.49
C LYS A 625 -15.72 0.83 23.27
N MET A 626 -15.43 1.94 22.57
CA MET A 626 -16.17 2.31 21.37
C MET A 626 -15.94 1.34 20.20
N LEU A 627 -14.78 0.68 20.11
CA LEU A 627 -14.56 -0.38 19.12
C LEU A 627 -15.52 -1.57 19.31
N TRP A 628 -15.82 -1.98 20.56
CA TRP A 628 -16.89 -2.95 20.83
C TRP A 628 -18.27 -2.44 20.38
N ASN A 629 -18.61 -1.19 20.69
CA ASN A 629 -19.86 -0.56 20.25
C ASN A 629 -19.98 -0.52 18.71
N ILE A 630 -18.89 -0.26 17.99
CA ILE A 630 -18.85 -0.24 16.52
C ILE A 630 -19.19 -1.61 15.93
N ILE A 631 -18.66 -2.69 16.49
CA ILE A 631 -18.96 -4.05 16.04
C ILE A 631 -20.40 -4.47 16.42
N TRP A 632 -20.92 -3.95 17.53
CA TRP A 632 -22.32 -4.12 17.94
C TRP A 632 -23.32 -3.48 16.96
N ILE A 633 -22.94 -2.44 16.20
CA ILE A 633 -23.80 -1.88 15.12
C ILE A 633 -24.16 -2.97 14.11
N PHE A 634 -23.21 -3.84 13.75
CA PHE A 634 -23.42 -4.88 12.74
C PHE A 634 -24.37 -5.98 13.23
N HIS A 635 -24.23 -6.36 14.51
CA HIS A 635 -25.03 -7.39 15.17
C HIS A 635 -26.42 -6.92 15.58
N SER A 636 -26.64 -5.61 15.74
CA SER A 636 -27.92 -5.09 16.19
C SER A 636 -29.05 -5.37 15.18
N PRO A 637 -30.21 -5.91 15.61
CA PRO A 637 -31.37 -6.16 14.75
C PRO A 637 -32.18 -4.91 14.40
N LYS A 638 -31.64 -3.71 14.67
CA LYS A 638 -32.23 -2.34 14.65
C LYS A 638 -32.92 -1.94 15.96
N CYS A 639 -32.34 -0.93 16.60
CA CYS A 639 -32.96 0.00 17.54
C CYS A 639 -32.46 1.41 17.17
N PHE A 640 -32.91 2.49 17.84
CA PHE A 640 -32.43 3.84 17.51
C PHE A 640 -30.92 3.98 17.80
N GLU A 641 -30.25 4.94 17.16
CA GLU A 641 -28.80 5.15 17.31
C GLU A 641 -28.37 5.23 18.78
N GLU A 642 -29.17 5.92 19.60
CA GLU A 642 -28.92 6.07 21.04
C GLU A 642 -29.07 4.75 21.81
N ASP A 643 -30.00 3.88 21.43
CA ASP A 643 -30.18 2.55 22.06
C ASP A 643 -28.96 1.64 21.81
N VAL A 644 -28.38 1.73 20.60
CA VAL A 644 -27.20 0.97 20.20
C VAL A 644 -25.94 1.55 20.88
N TYR A 645 -25.82 2.87 20.98
CA TYR A 645 -24.71 3.55 21.67
C TYR A 645 -24.70 3.32 23.19
N LEU A 646 -25.87 3.36 23.83
CA LEU A 646 -26.03 3.23 25.29
C LEU A 646 -26.10 1.77 25.77
N ALA A 647 -25.98 0.80 24.86
CA ALA A 647 -25.99 -0.61 25.23
C ALA A 647 -24.87 -0.93 26.24
N LYS A 648 -25.26 -1.55 27.36
CA LYS A 648 -24.33 -2.06 28.39
C LYS A 648 -23.92 -3.50 28.08
N ASP A 649 -22.77 -3.91 28.60
CA ASP A 649 -22.28 -5.29 28.59
C ASP A 649 -22.26 -5.89 27.17
N ILE A 650 -21.77 -5.10 26.23
CA ILE A 650 -21.71 -5.41 24.78
C ILE A 650 -20.74 -6.56 24.51
N ASP A 651 -19.64 -6.62 25.25
CA ASP A 651 -18.71 -7.75 25.30
C ASP A 651 -19.42 -9.07 25.66
N LEU A 652 -20.32 -9.07 26.65
CA LEU A 652 -21.11 -10.25 27.00
C LEU A 652 -22.18 -10.58 25.96
N LYS A 653 -22.79 -9.56 25.32
CA LYS A 653 -23.83 -9.75 24.29
C LYS A 653 -23.29 -10.22 22.94
N LEU A 654 -22.08 -9.83 22.58
CA LEU A 654 -21.42 -10.29 21.36
C LEU A 654 -20.91 -11.72 21.52
N ASN A 655 -20.48 -12.11 22.72
CA ASN A 655 -20.15 -13.49 23.07
C ASN A 655 -21.39 -14.40 23.29
N ASP A 656 -22.59 -13.99 22.88
CA ASP A 656 -23.80 -14.83 22.86
C ASP A 656 -23.99 -15.40 21.44
N ASP A 657 -23.84 -16.72 21.30
CA ASP A 657 -23.97 -17.46 20.03
C ASP A 657 -25.28 -17.11 19.26
N ASN A 658 -26.34 -16.73 19.98
CA ASN A 658 -27.61 -16.32 19.36
C ASN A 658 -27.47 -15.01 18.58
N MET A 659 -26.67 -14.05 19.06
CA MET A 659 -26.45 -12.77 18.39
C MET A 659 -25.57 -12.92 17.14
N ILE A 660 -24.55 -13.79 17.21
CA ILE A 660 -23.73 -14.16 16.05
C ILE A 660 -24.60 -14.85 14.99
N SER A 661 -25.46 -15.78 15.41
CA SER A 661 -26.42 -16.46 14.52
C SER A 661 -27.38 -15.49 13.82
N LEU A 662 -27.93 -14.51 14.55
CA LEU A 662 -28.79 -13.45 13.98
C LEU A 662 -28.04 -12.55 13.00
N PHE A 663 -26.76 -12.24 13.28
CA PHE A 663 -25.93 -11.49 12.34
C PHE A 663 -25.64 -12.29 11.06
N ILE A 664 -25.32 -13.58 11.18
CA ILE A 664 -25.10 -14.47 10.04
C ILE A 664 -26.36 -14.61 9.17
N GLU A 665 -27.55 -14.78 9.78
CA GLU A 665 -28.85 -14.75 9.08
C GLU A 665 -29.03 -13.45 8.28
N LYS A 666 -28.73 -12.29 8.88
CA LYS A 666 -28.79 -10.97 8.23
C LYS A 666 -27.75 -10.85 7.10
N LEU A 667 -26.52 -11.33 7.31
CA LEU A 667 -25.41 -11.27 6.35
C LEU A 667 -25.69 -12.10 5.09
N LYS A 668 -26.41 -13.23 5.21
CA LYS A 668 -26.90 -14.04 4.08
C LYS A 668 -27.86 -13.28 3.16
N THR A 669 -28.52 -12.21 3.63
CA THR A 669 -29.43 -11.37 2.81
C THR A 669 -28.71 -10.30 1.98
N TYR A 670 -27.44 -10.00 2.29
CA TYR A 670 -26.66 -9.00 1.59
C TYR A 670 -26.00 -9.55 0.31
N ASP A 671 -25.67 -8.66 -0.62
CA ASP A 671 -24.93 -9.05 -1.82
C ASP A 671 -23.46 -9.39 -1.51
N ASN A 672 -22.81 -10.08 -2.44
CA ASN A 672 -21.42 -10.51 -2.27
C ASN A 672 -20.46 -9.32 -2.06
N CYS A 673 -20.80 -8.11 -2.52
CA CYS A 673 -19.96 -6.93 -2.34
C CYS A 673 -20.05 -6.41 -0.91
N ASP A 674 -21.25 -6.21 -0.38
CA ASP A 674 -21.49 -5.77 1.00
C ASP A 674 -20.92 -6.76 2.04
N GLN A 675 -21.00 -8.06 1.77
CA GLN A 675 -20.35 -9.09 2.59
C GLN A 675 -18.82 -8.90 2.65
N LEU A 676 -18.16 -8.69 1.50
CA LEU A 676 -16.71 -8.42 1.42
C LEU A 676 -16.33 -7.08 2.06
N TYR A 677 -17.19 -6.05 1.97
CA TYR A 677 -16.97 -4.75 2.59
C TYR A 677 -17.07 -4.82 4.13
N LEU A 678 -18.03 -5.57 4.67
CA LEU A 678 -18.12 -5.82 6.11
C LEU A 678 -16.89 -6.59 6.59
N LEU A 679 -16.51 -7.68 5.92
CA LEU A 679 -15.32 -8.46 6.26
C LEU A 679 -14.02 -7.62 6.27
N ASN A 680 -13.88 -6.69 5.32
CA ASN A 680 -12.77 -5.73 5.32
C ASN A 680 -12.93 -4.61 6.38
N ALA A 681 -14.14 -4.33 6.88
CA ALA A 681 -14.34 -3.45 8.03
C ALA A 681 -13.80 -4.12 9.32
N TYR A 682 -14.10 -5.39 9.57
CA TYR A 682 -13.49 -6.19 10.65
C TYR A 682 -11.95 -6.15 10.59
N LYS A 683 -11.38 -6.36 9.40
CA LYS A 683 -9.93 -6.23 9.14
C LYS A 683 -9.39 -4.86 9.54
N SER A 684 -10.08 -3.78 9.15
CA SER A 684 -9.65 -2.40 9.43
C SER A 684 -9.69 -2.07 10.93
N VAL A 685 -10.73 -2.53 11.64
CA VAL A 685 -10.86 -2.39 13.10
C VAL A 685 -9.73 -3.14 13.81
N ALA A 686 -9.45 -4.39 13.43
CA ALA A 686 -8.39 -5.20 14.01
C ALA A 686 -6.97 -4.62 13.76
N LEU A 687 -6.69 -4.18 12.53
CA LEU A 687 -5.35 -3.73 12.13
C LEU A 687 -5.02 -2.30 12.53
N PHE A 688 -5.98 -1.38 12.46
CA PHE A 688 -5.74 0.05 12.68
C PHE A 688 -6.29 0.56 14.01
N GLY A 689 -7.34 -0.05 14.56
CA GLY A 689 -7.89 0.32 15.85
C GLY A 689 -6.97 -0.04 17.04
N ASN A 690 -7.09 0.72 18.13
CA ASN A 690 -6.47 0.43 19.41
C ASN A 690 -7.23 -0.71 20.14
N THR A 691 -7.17 -1.91 19.56
CA THR A 691 -7.95 -3.08 19.98
C THR A 691 -7.34 -3.78 21.19
N GLU A 692 -8.20 -4.28 22.09
CA GLU A 692 -7.80 -5.15 23.20
C GLU A 692 -7.72 -6.61 22.74
N LYS A 693 -7.04 -7.44 23.54
CA LYS A 693 -6.82 -8.85 23.19
C LYS A 693 -8.12 -9.64 23.12
N GLU A 694 -9.06 -9.32 24.00
CA GLU A 694 -10.38 -9.92 24.13
C GLU A 694 -11.21 -9.64 22.86
N LEU A 695 -11.21 -8.38 22.39
CA LEU A 695 -11.84 -7.98 21.14
C LEU A 695 -11.15 -8.67 19.94
N LEU A 696 -9.82 -8.71 19.91
CA LEU A 696 -9.08 -9.40 18.84
C LEU A 696 -9.41 -10.90 18.76
N CYS A 697 -9.60 -11.58 19.90
CA CYS A 697 -10.08 -12.96 19.91
C CYS A 697 -11.51 -13.08 19.35
N PHE A 698 -12.43 -12.20 19.78
CA PHE A 698 -13.81 -12.18 19.28
C PHE A 698 -13.87 -11.99 17.76
N LEU A 699 -13.16 -10.99 17.22
CA LEU A 699 -13.12 -10.72 15.77
C LEU A 699 -12.60 -11.94 14.98
N ILE A 700 -11.66 -12.70 15.53
CA ILE A 700 -11.13 -13.91 14.87
C ILE A 700 -12.15 -15.04 14.85
N HIS A 701 -12.80 -15.31 15.99
CA HIS A 701 -13.88 -16.29 16.08
C HIS A 701 -14.97 -15.96 15.06
N GLU A 702 -15.43 -14.70 15.04
CA GLU A 702 -16.51 -14.26 14.15
C GLU A 702 -16.11 -14.31 12.65
N ILE A 703 -14.92 -13.81 12.28
CA ILE A 703 -14.41 -13.90 10.91
C ILE A 703 -14.29 -15.37 10.47
N PHE A 704 -13.87 -16.25 11.38
CA PHE A 704 -13.69 -17.68 11.10
C PHE A 704 -15.02 -18.40 10.93
N GLU A 705 -16.01 -18.16 11.80
CA GLU A 705 -17.39 -18.64 11.67
C GLU A 705 -18.00 -18.24 10.32
N ILE A 706 -17.94 -16.94 9.99
CA ILE A 706 -18.45 -16.37 8.73
C ILE A 706 -17.78 -16.97 7.50
N SER A 707 -16.48 -17.24 7.55
CA SER A 707 -15.69 -17.60 6.35
C SER A 707 -15.54 -19.11 6.13
N PHE A 708 -15.62 -19.93 7.19
CA PHE A 708 -15.26 -21.36 7.15
C PHE A 708 -16.24 -22.31 7.84
N VAL A 709 -17.20 -21.82 8.64
CA VAL A 709 -18.18 -22.68 9.33
C VAL A 709 -19.56 -22.59 8.69
N GLU A 710 -20.02 -21.39 8.32
CA GLU A 710 -21.31 -21.20 7.66
C GLU A 710 -21.28 -21.59 6.16
N ASN A 711 -21.92 -22.72 5.85
CA ASN A 711 -22.02 -23.28 4.49
C ASN A 711 -22.50 -22.26 3.43
N ALA A 712 -23.41 -21.34 3.79
CA ALA A 712 -23.95 -20.36 2.85
C ALA A 712 -22.94 -19.27 2.43
N LEU A 713 -21.82 -19.14 3.14
CA LEU A 713 -20.85 -18.04 2.99
C LEU A 713 -19.45 -18.52 2.54
N TYR A 714 -19.29 -19.79 2.16
CA TYR A 714 -18.01 -20.38 1.73
C TYR A 714 -17.33 -19.69 0.53
N HIS A 715 -18.02 -18.85 -0.25
CA HIS A 715 -17.37 -17.99 -1.27
C HIS A 715 -16.46 -16.92 -0.66
N LEU A 716 -16.68 -16.54 0.61
CA LEU A 716 -15.84 -15.60 1.35
C LEU A 716 -14.54 -16.22 1.88
N SER A 717 -14.42 -17.55 1.92
CA SER A 717 -13.28 -18.30 2.48
C SER A 717 -11.90 -17.77 2.06
N LYS A 718 -11.73 -17.41 0.78
CA LYS A 718 -10.48 -16.82 0.26
C LYS A 718 -10.18 -15.43 0.83
N GLU A 719 -11.18 -14.56 0.93
CA GLU A 719 -11.00 -13.23 1.51
C GLU A 719 -10.82 -13.32 3.03
N GLY A 720 -11.57 -14.21 3.70
CA GLY A 720 -11.40 -14.53 5.12
C GLY A 720 -9.98 -15.03 5.44
N ALA A 721 -9.41 -15.88 4.59
CA ALA A 721 -8.02 -16.32 4.68
C ALA A 721 -7.02 -15.14 4.58
N ILE A 722 -7.24 -14.21 3.64
CA ILE A 722 -6.40 -13.01 3.47
C ILE A 722 -6.55 -12.05 4.67
N VAL A 723 -7.77 -11.88 5.18
CA VAL A 723 -8.08 -11.04 6.34
C VAL A 723 -7.41 -11.58 7.60
N LEU A 724 -7.59 -12.87 7.91
CA LEU A 724 -6.99 -13.51 9.07
C LEU A 724 -5.45 -13.55 8.96
N SER A 725 -4.88 -13.86 7.79
CA SER A 725 -3.42 -13.84 7.63
C SER A 725 -2.82 -12.43 7.83
N CYS A 726 -3.51 -11.36 7.40
CA CYS A 726 -3.12 -9.99 7.70
C CYS A 726 -3.12 -9.69 9.21
N ILE A 727 -4.17 -10.12 9.94
CA ILE A 727 -4.28 -9.94 11.40
C ILE A 727 -3.19 -10.73 12.12
N MET A 728 -2.96 -11.99 11.73
CA MET A 728 -1.94 -12.86 12.34
C MET A 728 -0.53 -12.32 12.11
N LYS A 729 -0.25 -11.72 10.95
CA LYS A 729 1.03 -11.06 10.64
C LYS A 729 1.34 -9.90 11.60
N LYS A 730 0.32 -9.18 12.09
CA LYS A 730 0.49 -8.13 13.11
C LYS A 730 0.51 -8.71 14.54
N TYR A 731 -0.25 -9.77 14.80
CA TYR A 731 -0.46 -10.33 16.14
C TYR A 731 -0.30 -11.88 16.16
N PRO A 732 0.93 -12.43 16.04
CA PRO A 732 1.14 -13.88 15.90
C PRO A 732 0.61 -14.73 17.06
N TYR A 733 0.47 -14.16 18.27
CA TYR A 733 -0.03 -14.85 19.45
C TYR A 733 -1.52 -15.25 19.36
N LEU A 734 -2.27 -14.68 18.41
CA LEU A 734 -3.69 -14.97 18.20
C LEU A 734 -3.92 -16.29 17.46
N LEU A 735 -2.88 -16.88 16.86
CA LEU A 735 -2.95 -18.21 16.25
C LEU A 735 -3.40 -19.28 17.27
N SER A 736 -2.99 -19.15 18.54
CA SER A 736 -3.46 -20.01 19.65
C SER A 736 -4.98 -19.92 19.90
N ALA A 737 -5.63 -18.79 19.60
CA ALA A 737 -7.09 -18.67 19.70
C ALA A 737 -7.76 -19.37 18.50
N LEU A 738 -7.29 -19.07 17.28
CA LEU A 738 -7.76 -19.69 16.05
C LEU A 738 -7.68 -21.23 16.06
N LEU A 739 -6.63 -21.81 16.66
CA LEU A 739 -6.52 -23.28 16.80
C LEU A 739 -7.56 -23.89 17.75
N LYS A 740 -8.08 -23.12 18.72
CA LYS A 740 -9.18 -23.57 19.60
C LYS A 740 -10.50 -23.60 18.83
N GLU A 741 -10.77 -22.59 18.01
CA GLU A 741 -11.95 -22.58 17.11
C GLU A 741 -11.94 -23.80 16.18
N VAL A 742 -10.81 -24.06 15.54
CA VAL A 742 -10.61 -25.23 14.66
C VAL A 742 -10.79 -26.57 15.39
N GLN A 743 -10.47 -26.65 16.69
CA GLN A 743 -10.70 -27.87 17.49
C GLN A 743 -12.20 -28.17 17.64
N SER A 744 -13.05 -27.17 17.84
CA SER A 744 -14.52 -27.33 17.92
C SER A 744 -15.18 -27.69 16.59
N CYS A 745 -14.58 -27.35 15.45
CA CYS A 745 -15.21 -27.51 14.14
C CYS A 745 -15.27 -28.96 13.60
N LYS A 746 -16.18 -29.16 12.65
CA LYS A 746 -16.33 -30.37 11.82
C LYS A 746 -15.22 -30.44 10.77
N ASP A 747 -14.82 -31.65 10.38
CA ASP A 747 -13.73 -31.88 9.42
C ASP A 747 -13.92 -31.16 8.07
N GLU A 748 -15.16 -30.94 7.58
CA GLU A 748 -15.42 -30.18 6.34
C GLU A 748 -14.97 -28.71 6.44
N SER A 749 -15.35 -28.01 7.51
CA SER A 749 -14.93 -26.64 7.83
C SER A 749 -13.41 -26.55 8.05
N VAL A 750 -12.81 -27.54 8.72
CA VAL A 750 -11.35 -27.63 8.89
C VAL A 750 -10.67 -27.74 7.53
N ASN A 751 -11.18 -28.59 6.63
CA ASN A 751 -10.64 -28.78 5.28
C ASN A 751 -10.68 -27.49 4.45
N LEU A 752 -11.75 -26.71 4.54
CA LEU A 752 -11.83 -25.38 3.91
C LEU A 752 -10.84 -24.38 4.52
N SER A 753 -10.65 -24.41 5.84
CA SER A 753 -9.68 -23.53 6.53
C SER A 753 -8.22 -23.84 6.19
N LEU A 754 -7.90 -25.01 5.62
CA LEU A 754 -6.51 -25.36 5.26
C LEU A 754 -5.87 -24.33 4.33
N CYS A 755 -6.63 -23.76 3.38
CA CYS A 755 -6.09 -22.77 2.44
C CYS A 755 -5.59 -21.47 3.14
N MET A 756 -6.19 -21.10 4.27
CA MET A 756 -5.69 -20.00 5.11
C MET A 756 -4.36 -20.38 5.77
N PHE A 757 -4.27 -21.58 6.34
CA PHE A 757 -3.04 -22.05 6.99
C PHE A 757 -1.92 -22.34 5.97
N GLU A 758 -2.23 -22.58 4.69
CA GLU A 758 -1.26 -22.67 3.59
C GLU A 758 -0.62 -21.30 3.25
N GLU A 759 -1.34 -20.19 3.39
CA GLU A 759 -0.82 -18.83 3.18
C GLU A 759 -0.22 -18.19 4.45
N LEU A 760 -0.55 -18.70 5.65
CA LEU A 760 -0.13 -18.13 6.92
C LEU A 760 1.38 -18.31 7.20
N ASP A 761 2.06 -17.23 7.59
CA ASP A 761 3.45 -17.26 8.04
C ASP A 761 3.53 -17.59 9.53
N VAL A 762 4.00 -18.80 9.84
CA VAL A 762 4.12 -19.36 11.20
C VAL A 762 5.49 -19.05 11.82
N SER A 763 6.39 -18.37 11.09
CA SER A 763 7.81 -18.27 11.47
C SER A 763 8.12 -17.46 12.73
N VAL A 764 7.16 -16.63 13.18
CA VAL A 764 7.24 -15.77 14.38
C VAL A 764 6.32 -16.27 15.51
N TRP A 765 5.54 -17.33 15.29
CA TRP A 765 4.66 -17.88 16.32
C TRP A 765 5.42 -18.75 17.32
N VAL A 766 5.17 -18.53 18.61
CA VAL A 766 5.65 -19.37 19.70
C VAL A 766 4.44 -20.07 20.35
N PRO A 767 4.29 -21.40 20.18
CA PRO A 767 3.16 -22.14 20.73
C PRO A 767 3.22 -22.25 22.25
N LYS A 768 2.06 -22.29 22.90
CA LYS A 768 1.90 -22.55 24.34
C LYS A 768 1.71 -24.05 24.60
N ALA A 769 1.86 -24.48 25.85
CA ALA A 769 1.61 -25.86 26.26
C ALA A 769 0.22 -26.38 25.84
N GLU A 770 -0.82 -25.54 25.93
CA GLU A 770 -2.18 -25.86 25.44
C GLU A 770 -2.21 -26.12 23.93
N ASP A 771 -1.48 -25.33 23.13
CA ASP A 771 -1.41 -25.48 21.68
C ASP A 771 -0.67 -26.76 21.29
N ILE A 772 0.38 -27.12 22.05
CA ILE A 772 1.13 -28.37 21.87
C ILE A 772 0.26 -29.58 22.24
N GLN A 773 -0.57 -29.49 23.27
CA GLN A 773 -1.52 -30.55 23.61
C GLN A 773 -2.55 -30.76 22.48
N LEU A 774 -3.10 -29.69 21.90
CA LEU A 774 -4.00 -29.78 20.74
C LEU A 774 -3.30 -30.42 19.52
N ILE A 775 -2.07 -30.00 19.22
CA ILE A 775 -1.26 -30.59 18.14
C ILE A 775 -0.97 -32.07 18.41
N GLN A 776 -0.70 -32.46 19.66
CA GLN A 776 -0.53 -33.85 20.08
C GLN A 776 -1.81 -34.68 19.87
N GLU A 777 -2.96 -34.17 20.31
CA GLU A 777 -4.27 -34.83 20.12
C GLU A 777 -4.57 -35.04 18.63
N TRP A 778 -4.35 -34.02 17.79
CA TRP A 778 -4.54 -34.10 16.34
C TRP A 778 -3.55 -35.04 15.64
N LEU A 779 -2.30 -35.12 16.10
CA LEU A 779 -1.29 -36.00 15.50
C LEU A 779 -1.44 -37.46 15.91
N LEU A 780 -1.85 -37.72 17.16
CA LEU A 780 -1.92 -39.08 17.71
C LEU A 780 -3.31 -39.71 17.56
N GLU A 781 -4.39 -39.01 17.91
CA GLU A 781 -5.72 -39.62 18.03
C GLU A 781 -6.56 -39.55 16.75
N MET A 782 -6.29 -38.60 15.85
CA MET A 782 -6.99 -38.47 14.58
C MET A 782 -6.31 -39.29 13.47
N PRO A 783 -7.06 -39.92 12.54
CA PRO A 783 -6.49 -40.70 11.45
C PRO A 783 -5.72 -39.81 10.44
N LEU A 784 -4.75 -40.39 9.72
CA LEU A 784 -3.91 -39.69 8.72
C LEU A 784 -4.70 -39.02 7.58
N SER A 785 -5.94 -39.45 7.34
CA SER A 785 -6.88 -38.87 6.38
C SER A 785 -7.71 -37.69 6.93
N SER A 786 -7.70 -37.44 8.24
CA SER A 786 -8.44 -36.33 8.84
C SER A 786 -7.72 -35.00 8.56
N PRO A 787 -8.47 -33.94 8.22
CA PRO A 787 -7.91 -32.61 8.00
C PRO A 787 -7.27 -32.01 9.26
N LYS A 788 -7.71 -32.37 10.48
CA LYS A 788 -7.04 -31.94 11.72
C LYS A 788 -5.62 -32.55 11.84
N ASN A 789 -5.44 -33.82 11.47
CA ASN A 789 -4.13 -34.47 11.42
C ASN A 789 -3.23 -33.88 10.31
N PHE A 790 -3.82 -33.51 9.16
CA PHE A 790 -3.08 -32.79 8.10
C PHE A 790 -2.65 -31.38 8.55
N LEU A 791 -3.54 -30.61 9.17
CA LEU A 791 -3.24 -29.29 9.71
C LEU A 791 -2.10 -29.34 10.74
N ALA A 792 -2.13 -30.30 11.66
CA ALA A 792 -1.08 -30.46 12.66
C ALA A 792 0.31 -30.71 12.01
N ARG A 793 0.36 -31.56 10.97
CA ARG A 793 1.59 -31.79 10.18
C ARG A 793 2.06 -30.53 9.44
N MET A 794 1.14 -29.74 8.89
CA MET A 794 1.44 -28.48 8.19
C MET A 794 1.93 -27.38 9.13
N LEU A 795 1.36 -27.25 10.33
CA LEU A 795 1.84 -26.30 11.33
C LEU A 795 3.27 -26.64 11.75
N LEU A 796 3.56 -27.92 12.05
CA LEU A 796 4.91 -28.36 12.41
C LEU A 796 5.93 -28.17 11.27
N SER A 797 5.54 -28.31 10.00
CA SER A 797 6.46 -28.08 8.87
C SER A 797 6.73 -26.60 8.58
N LYS A 798 5.86 -25.70 9.04
CA LYS A 798 5.99 -24.23 8.90
C LYS A 798 6.62 -23.51 10.09
N MET A 799 6.66 -24.11 11.27
CA MET A 799 7.33 -23.54 12.45
C MET A 799 8.82 -23.26 12.20
N ASN A 800 9.36 -22.20 12.83
CA ASN A 800 10.75 -21.79 12.64
C ASN A 800 11.71 -22.51 13.60
N TRP A 801 12.19 -23.68 13.17
CA TRP A 801 13.17 -24.50 13.89
C TRP A 801 14.63 -24.02 13.79
N ASN A 802 14.88 -22.82 13.24
CA ASN A 802 16.23 -22.33 12.96
C ASN A 802 16.81 -21.48 14.10
N PHE A 803 18.02 -20.99 13.88
CA PHE A 803 18.66 -19.98 14.72
C PHE A 803 18.28 -18.57 14.27
N SER A 804 18.18 -17.65 15.21
CA SER A 804 18.00 -16.22 15.02
C SER A 804 19.27 -15.55 14.48
N SER A 805 19.20 -14.27 14.14
CA SER A 805 20.35 -13.44 13.76
C SER A 805 21.44 -13.33 14.83
N GLU A 806 21.15 -13.72 16.07
CA GLU A 806 22.07 -13.70 17.22
C GLU A 806 22.62 -15.10 17.58
N ASP A 807 22.55 -16.07 16.64
CA ASP A 807 22.96 -17.48 16.80
C ASP A 807 22.24 -18.23 17.97
N GLN A 808 21.09 -17.73 18.46
CA GLN A 808 20.21 -18.41 19.44
C GLN A 808 19.04 -19.13 18.76
N LEU A 809 18.49 -20.20 19.34
CA LEU A 809 17.30 -20.87 18.79
C LEU A 809 16.08 -19.93 18.81
N VAL A 810 15.31 -19.88 17.71
CA VAL A 810 14.08 -19.06 17.63
C VAL A 810 12.98 -19.61 18.53
N LEU A 811 12.88 -20.94 18.63
CA LEU A 811 11.97 -21.62 19.56
C LEU A 811 12.74 -22.16 20.78
N PRO A 812 12.16 -22.11 22.00
CA PRO A 812 12.74 -22.71 23.20
C PRO A 812 13.17 -24.18 23.00
N ILE A 813 14.37 -24.53 23.49
CA ILE A 813 14.93 -25.90 23.36
C ILE A 813 14.03 -26.99 23.98
N GLN A 814 13.19 -26.64 24.96
CA GLN A 814 12.18 -27.52 25.54
C GLN A 814 11.13 -27.93 24.49
N LEU A 815 10.59 -26.98 23.72
CA LEU A 815 9.65 -27.27 22.63
C LEU A 815 10.27 -28.11 21.52
N HIS A 816 11.56 -27.89 21.19
CA HIS A 816 12.29 -28.77 20.26
C HIS A 816 12.34 -30.23 20.77
N GLN A 817 12.54 -30.45 22.07
CA GLN A 817 12.59 -31.79 22.66
C GLN A 817 11.21 -32.45 22.73
N GLU A 818 10.20 -31.72 23.23
CA GLU A 818 8.81 -32.19 23.31
C GLU A 818 8.28 -32.58 21.93
N ILE A 819 8.45 -31.73 20.92
CA ILE A 819 7.89 -31.96 19.59
C ILE A 819 8.67 -33.06 18.84
N ALA A 820 9.98 -33.22 19.08
CA ALA A 820 10.72 -34.37 18.57
C ALA A 820 10.21 -35.71 19.16
N ILE A 821 9.80 -35.72 20.43
CA ILE A 821 9.17 -36.88 21.08
C ILE A 821 7.78 -37.13 20.49
N LEU A 822 6.95 -36.10 20.33
CA LEU A 822 5.60 -36.21 19.74
C LEU A 822 5.62 -36.75 18.31
N VAL A 823 6.53 -36.26 17.46
CA VAL A 823 6.70 -36.76 16.08
C VAL A 823 7.13 -38.23 16.08
N LEU A 824 8.01 -38.64 16.99
CA LEU A 824 8.41 -40.04 17.13
C LEU A 824 7.24 -40.92 17.59
N GLN A 825 6.45 -40.47 18.56
CA GLN A 825 5.25 -41.18 19.04
C GLN A 825 4.21 -41.34 17.93
N ALA A 826 3.96 -40.27 17.15
CA ALA A 826 3.04 -40.32 16.02
C ALA A 826 3.50 -41.30 14.95
N TYR A 827 4.78 -41.30 14.60
CA TYR A 827 5.33 -42.31 13.68
C TYR A 827 5.11 -43.74 14.19
N MET A 828 5.45 -44.01 15.46
CA MET A 828 5.29 -45.35 16.06
C MET A 828 3.83 -45.81 16.17
N LYS A 829 2.85 -44.89 16.19
CA LYS A 829 1.42 -45.22 16.30
C LYS A 829 0.79 -45.59 14.94
N PHE A 830 1.22 -44.95 13.84
CA PHE A 830 0.62 -45.17 12.52
C PHE A 830 1.37 -46.19 11.63
N ASP A 831 2.60 -46.60 12.01
CA ASP A 831 3.30 -47.69 11.32
C ASP A 831 2.81 -49.07 11.81
N SER A 832 1.89 -49.66 11.04
CA SER A 832 1.20 -50.92 11.38
C SER A 832 1.81 -52.17 10.73
N LYS A 833 2.96 -52.07 10.07
CA LYS A 833 3.65 -53.21 9.42
C LYS A 833 5.12 -53.24 9.78
N GLY A 834 5.44 -53.86 10.91
CA GLY A 834 6.81 -54.14 11.27
C GLY A 834 7.51 -54.98 10.20
N ASN A 835 8.48 -54.38 9.51
CA ASN A 835 9.59 -55.06 8.83
C ASN A 835 10.77 -54.09 8.63
N GLU A 836 11.90 -54.47 9.19
CA GLU A 836 13.29 -54.11 8.86
C GLU A 836 13.68 -52.64 8.55
N TRP A 837 14.54 -52.12 9.44
CA TRP A 837 15.39 -50.93 9.33
C TRP A 837 14.78 -49.51 9.31
N SER A 838 14.89 -48.92 10.50
CA SER A 838 15.19 -47.51 10.79
C SER A 838 14.01 -46.52 10.84
N VAL A 839 13.95 -45.84 11.99
CA VAL A 839 13.20 -44.60 12.27
C VAL A 839 13.40 -43.53 11.17
N SER A 840 14.52 -43.57 10.44
CA SER A 840 14.76 -42.68 9.29
C SER A 840 13.73 -42.83 8.18
N ASN A 841 13.22 -44.05 7.91
CA ASN A 841 12.25 -44.26 6.84
C ASN A 841 10.87 -43.72 7.23
N GLY A 842 10.51 -43.84 8.51
CA GLY A 842 9.32 -43.26 9.11
C GLY A 842 9.28 -41.74 9.10
N LEU A 843 10.34 -41.09 9.59
CA LEU A 843 10.51 -39.64 9.49
C LEU A 843 10.51 -39.17 8.03
N THR A 844 11.10 -39.95 7.12
CA THR A 844 11.07 -39.64 5.67
C THR A 844 9.67 -39.82 5.06
N GLN A 845 8.85 -40.78 5.52
CA GLN A 845 7.45 -40.92 5.10
C GLN A 845 6.56 -39.83 5.70
N MET A 846 6.65 -39.51 6.99
CA MET A 846 5.90 -38.39 7.59
C MET A 846 6.27 -37.04 6.96
N LEU A 847 7.56 -36.80 6.66
CA LEU A 847 7.98 -35.60 5.94
C LEU A 847 7.50 -35.57 4.47
N LYS A 848 7.37 -36.72 3.80
CA LYS A 848 6.70 -36.81 2.48
C LYS A 848 5.20 -36.48 2.57
N PHE A 849 4.54 -36.82 3.68
CA PHE A 849 3.14 -36.44 3.93
C PHE A 849 2.96 -34.98 4.40
N ALA A 850 4.02 -34.35 4.93
CA ALA A 850 3.99 -32.95 5.38
C ALA A 850 4.37 -31.94 4.27
N THR A 851 4.85 -32.40 3.12
CA THR A 851 5.06 -31.57 1.92
C THR A 851 3.79 -31.52 1.08
N VAL A 852 3.19 -30.32 0.97
CA VAL A 852 2.02 -30.04 0.11
C VAL A 852 2.29 -30.49 -1.33
N GLY A 853 1.45 -31.38 -1.84
CA GLY A 853 1.70 -32.07 -3.12
C GLY A 853 0.64 -33.12 -3.46
N ASN A 854 -0.63 -32.70 -3.44
CA ASN A 854 -1.84 -33.47 -3.82
C ASN A 854 -2.28 -34.59 -2.86
N PHE A 855 -3.47 -34.40 -2.29
CA PHE A 855 -4.40 -35.49 -2.02
C PHE A 855 -4.64 -36.28 -3.33
N MET A 856 -4.73 -37.61 -3.25
CA MET A 856 -4.87 -38.55 -4.39
C MET A 856 -3.62 -38.73 -5.28
N ARG A 857 -2.81 -39.76 -4.96
CA ARG A 857 -2.33 -40.81 -5.88
C ARG A 857 -1.45 -41.81 -5.13
N GLU A 858 -2.02 -42.95 -4.79
CA GLU A 858 -1.25 -44.20 -4.89
C GLU A 858 -0.99 -44.47 -6.39
N ASP A 859 0.07 -45.22 -6.70
CA ASP A 859 0.53 -45.55 -8.06
C ASP A 859 0.95 -44.37 -8.97
N GLU A 860 2.19 -43.90 -8.78
CA GLU A 860 3.23 -43.84 -9.85
C GLU A 860 4.58 -43.40 -9.26
N GLY A 861 5.70 -43.89 -9.81
CA GLY A 861 7.03 -43.78 -9.18
C GLY A 861 7.59 -42.35 -9.14
N PHE A 862 7.68 -41.75 -7.95
CA PHE A 862 8.18 -40.39 -7.75
C PHE A 862 9.69 -40.29 -7.43
N ASP A 863 10.39 -39.40 -8.15
CA ASP A 863 11.86 -39.26 -8.15
C ASP A 863 12.40 -38.73 -6.80
N MET A 864 13.38 -39.43 -6.22
CA MET A 864 13.92 -39.22 -4.85
C MET A 864 14.70 -37.91 -4.63
N LYS A 865 14.60 -36.92 -5.52
CA LYS A 865 15.65 -35.87 -5.61
C LYS A 865 15.45 -34.60 -4.79
N LYS A 866 14.27 -34.24 -4.25
CA LYS A 866 14.07 -32.88 -3.70
C LYS A 866 14.31 -32.62 -2.20
N ASN A 867 14.06 -33.53 -1.25
CA ASN A 867 14.13 -33.21 0.20
C ASN A 867 14.89 -34.23 1.10
N ILE A 868 16.20 -34.41 0.88
CA ILE A 868 17.07 -35.31 1.69
C ILE A 868 17.91 -34.54 2.75
N GLN A 869 17.84 -33.20 2.76
CA GLN A 869 18.77 -32.33 3.49
C GLN A 869 18.68 -32.46 5.02
N LEU A 870 17.48 -32.31 5.60
CA LEU A 870 17.28 -32.42 7.05
C LEU A 870 17.59 -33.84 7.58
N PRO A 871 17.13 -34.95 6.94
CA PRO A 871 17.51 -36.30 7.34
C PRO A 871 19.01 -36.52 7.42
N CYS A 872 19.80 -36.16 6.39
CA CYS A 872 21.26 -36.35 6.41
C CYS A 872 21.95 -35.58 7.54
N TYR A 873 21.46 -34.40 7.91
CA TYR A 873 21.98 -33.61 9.02
C TYR A 873 21.64 -34.24 10.38
N LEU A 874 20.37 -34.60 10.61
CA LEU A 874 19.94 -35.27 11.85
C LEU A 874 20.64 -36.63 12.03
N PHE A 875 20.86 -37.37 10.94
CA PHE A 875 21.60 -38.63 10.94
C PHE A 875 23.04 -38.46 11.43
N LEU A 876 23.72 -37.38 11.01
CA LEU A 876 25.10 -37.07 11.38
C LEU A 876 25.26 -36.47 12.78
N VAL A 877 24.25 -35.76 13.31
CA VAL A 877 24.36 -35.08 14.61
C VAL A 877 23.68 -35.85 15.75
N MET A 878 22.61 -36.60 15.48
CA MET A 878 21.75 -37.21 16.51
C MET A 878 21.76 -38.75 16.55
N THR A 879 22.41 -39.43 15.61
CA THR A 879 22.46 -40.92 15.59
C THR A 879 23.87 -41.47 15.79
N ASN A 880 23.97 -42.76 16.11
CA ASN A 880 25.25 -43.44 16.23
C ASN A 880 26.06 -43.51 14.93
N ILE A 881 25.55 -43.05 13.79
CA ILE A 881 26.29 -43.05 12.51
C ILE A 881 27.19 -41.81 12.40
N GLY A 882 26.87 -40.71 13.09
CA GLY A 882 27.79 -39.60 13.29
C GLY A 882 28.87 -39.86 14.35
N HIS A 883 28.52 -40.64 15.38
CA HIS A 883 29.32 -40.81 16.60
C HIS A 883 30.03 -42.17 16.73
N ASP A 884 29.93 -43.06 15.73
CA ASP A 884 30.72 -44.30 15.62
C ASP A 884 31.68 -44.21 14.42
N VAL A 885 32.97 -44.35 14.70
CA VAL A 885 34.05 -44.24 13.70
C VAL A 885 33.88 -45.21 12.53
N ARG A 886 33.38 -46.43 12.75
CA ARG A 886 33.20 -47.43 11.68
C ARG A 886 31.99 -47.11 10.81
N ARG A 887 30.86 -46.70 11.43
CA ARG A 887 29.62 -46.37 10.72
C ARG A 887 29.75 -45.07 9.92
N LEU A 888 30.38 -44.05 10.49
CA LEU A 888 30.62 -42.78 9.79
C LEU A 888 31.41 -43.02 8.50
N MET A 889 32.43 -43.87 8.54
CA MET A 889 33.33 -44.18 7.44
C MET A 889 32.70 -45.02 6.30
N VAL A 890 31.42 -45.40 6.43
CA VAL A 890 30.64 -46.13 5.43
C VAL A 890 29.38 -45.35 5.04
N GLU A 891 28.58 -44.92 6.01
CA GLU A 891 27.27 -44.29 5.79
C GLU A 891 27.29 -42.76 6.03
N GLY A 892 28.04 -42.31 7.05
CA GLY A 892 28.12 -40.89 7.41
C GLY A 892 28.78 -40.02 6.32
N LEU A 893 29.85 -40.52 5.68
CA LEU A 893 30.51 -39.79 4.58
C LEU A 893 29.58 -39.55 3.38
N LEU A 894 28.63 -40.45 3.10
CA LEU A 894 27.63 -40.26 2.06
C LEU A 894 26.65 -39.13 2.43
N CYS A 895 26.19 -39.09 3.68
CA CYS A 895 25.34 -38.00 4.18
C CYS A 895 26.06 -36.65 4.17
N LEU A 896 27.35 -36.61 4.55
CA LEU A 896 28.16 -35.39 4.53
C LEU A 896 28.33 -34.86 3.10
N THR A 897 28.63 -35.75 2.15
CA THR A 897 28.76 -35.41 0.73
C THR A 897 27.44 -34.87 0.18
N ALA A 898 26.32 -35.54 0.48
CA ALA A 898 24.98 -35.11 0.03
C ALA A 898 24.55 -33.74 0.59
N LEU A 899 24.98 -33.35 1.79
CA LEU A 899 24.76 -32.00 2.33
C LEU A 899 25.54 -30.95 1.52
N ILE A 900 26.79 -31.24 1.19
CA ILE A 900 27.71 -30.31 0.50
C ILE A 900 27.31 -30.14 -0.97
N GLU A 901 26.99 -31.22 -1.68
CA GLU A 901 26.46 -31.19 -3.06
C GLU A 901 25.17 -30.36 -3.17
N ARG A 902 24.32 -30.41 -2.14
CA ARG A 902 23.05 -29.67 -2.05
C ARG A 902 23.19 -28.26 -1.46
N ARG A 903 24.41 -27.76 -1.31
CA ARG A 903 24.76 -26.42 -0.79
C ARG A 903 24.36 -26.14 0.67
N GLN A 904 24.08 -27.17 1.47
CA GLN A 904 23.76 -27.05 2.90
C GLN A 904 25.04 -26.97 3.74
N TYR A 905 25.87 -25.96 3.46
CA TYR A 905 27.22 -25.84 4.01
C TYR A 905 27.25 -25.63 5.53
N LEU A 906 26.30 -24.89 6.10
CA LEU A 906 26.21 -24.68 7.55
C LEU A 906 25.92 -25.99 8.31
N ALA A 907 25.00 -26.81 7.78
CA ALA A 907 24.70 -28.13 8.34
C ALA A 907 25.91 -29.08 8.26
N ALA A 908 26.66 -29.04 7.15
CA ALA A 908 27.90 -29.80 6.99
C ALA A 908 28.99 -29.34 7.98
N ILE A 909 29.20 -28.02 8.15
CA ILE A 909 30.14 -27.45 9.12
C ILE A 909 29.74 -27.85 10.55
N HIS A 910 28.47 -27.73 10.94
CA HIS A 910 28.02 -28.12 12.28
C HIS A 910 28.14 -29.64 12.52
N SER A 911 27.96 -30.47 11.48
CA SER A 911 28.24 -31.91 11.58
C SER A 911 29.74 -32.17 11.82
N LEU A 912 30.62 -31.53 11.03
CA LEU A 912 32.08 -31.64 11.19
C LEU A 912 32.57 -31.16 12.57
N TYR A 913 31.87 -30.22 13.20
CA TYR A 913 32.18 -29.74 14.55
C TYR A 913 32.21 -30.87 15.60
N TYR A 914 31.23 -31.77 15.58
CA TYR A 914 31.17 -32.91 16.52
C TYR A 914 31.94 -34.14 16.04
N ILE A 915 32.00 -34.35 14.71
CA ILE A 915 32.51 -35.58 14.12
C ILE A 915 34.05 -35.64 14.13
N LEU A 916 34.74 -34.55 13.78
CA LEU A 916 36.19 -34.58 13.57
C LEU A 916 37.02 -34.90 14.84
N PRO A 917 36.67 -34.45 16.06
CA PRO A 917 37.41 -34.79 17.27
C PRO A 917 37.60 -36.31 17.53
N PHE A 918 36.67 -37.17 17.07
CA PHE A 918 36.81 -38.62 17.20
C PHE A 918 38.01 -39.18 16.39
N PHE A 919 38.45 -38.49 15.35
CA PHE A 919 39.52 -38.96 14.46
C PHE A 919 40.92 -38.54 14.89
N VAL A 920 41.08 -37.84 16.02
CA VAL A 920 42.37 -37.38 16.55
C VAL A 920 43.40 -38.52 16.69
N LYS A 921 42.97 -39.75 17.00
CA LYS A 921 43.85 -40.94 17.06
C LYS A 921 43.93 -41.73 15.75
N ASN A 922 42.92 -41.61 14.88
CA ASN A 922 42.73 -42.43 13.68
C ASN A 922 42.80 -41.59 12.38
N VAL A 923 43.63 -40.54 12.37
CA VAL A 923 43.75 -39.59 11.26
C VAL A 923 44.05 -40.29 9.92
N GLU A 924 44.93 -41.29 9.92
CA GLU A 924 45.31 -42.01 8.69
C GLU A 924 44.12 -42.74 8.04
N GLU A 925 43.16 -43.25 8.83
CA GLU A 925 41.97 -43.94 8.30
C GLU A 925 41.07 -42.95 7.55
N LEU A 926 40.81 -41.77 8.15
CA LEU A 926 40.00 -40.71 7.56
C LEU A 926 40.64 -40.14 6.28
N LEU A 927 41.95 -39.90 6.30
CA LEU A 927 42.69 -39.37 5.15
C LEU A 927 42.93 -40.39 4.01
N ALA A 928 42.62 -41.67 4.24
CA ALA A 928 42.61 -42.69 3.20
C ALA A 928 41.33 -42.70 2.36
N LYS A 929 40.22 -42.11 2.84
CA LYS A 929 38.93 -42.08 2.15
C LYS A 929 38.88 -40.94 1.10
N PRO A 930 38.75 -41.24 -0.20
CA PRO A 930 38.68 -40.20 -1.23
C PRO A 930 37.38 -39.40 -1.14
N GLU A 931 36.27 -40.01 -0.70
CA GLU A 931 34.98 -39.35 -0.49
C GLU A 931 35.10 -38.16 0.46
N PHE A 932 35.74 -38.38 1.62
CA PHE A 932 35.97 -37.34 2.63
C PHE A 932 36.85 -36.20 2.09
N ILE A 933 37.92 -36.52 1.36
CA ILE A 933 38.84 -35.49 0.81
C ILE A 933 38.17 -34.68 -0.31
N ASN A 934 37.35 -35.31 -1.17
CA ASN A 934 36.50 -34.60 -2.14
C ASN A 934 35.54 -33.65 -1.41
N ALA A 935 34.76 -34.16 -0.44
CA ALA A 935 33.79 -33.38 0.32
C ALA A 935 34.43 -32.18 1.05
N MET A 936 35.57 -32.39 1.71
CA MET A 936 36.32 -31.30 2.36
C MET A 936 36.86 -30.28 1.36
N ASN A 937 37.33 -30.70 0.19
CA ASN A 937 37.75 -29.78 -0.86
C ASN A 937 36.56 -28.93 -1.35
N ASP A 938 35.43 -29.56 -1.63
CA ASP A 938 34.27 -28.90 -2.22
C ASP A 938 33.60 -27.94 -1.22
N LEU A 939 33.71 -28.23 0.09
CA LEU A 939 33.33 -27.31 1.17
C LEU A 939 34.30 -26.12 1.32
N ILE A 940 35.61 -26.33 1.20
CA ILE A 940 36.63 -25.26 1.28
C ILE A 940 36.60 -24.33 0.06
N VAL A 941 36.24 -24.85 -1.11
CA VAL A 941 36.16 -24.10 -2.39
C VAL A 941 34.75 -23.57 -2.66
N ALA A 942 33.76 -23.85 -1.80
CA ALA A 942 32.36 -23.47 -1.97
C ALA A 942 32.16 -21.98 -2.34
N ASP A 943 32.81 -21.06 -1.61
CA ASP A 943 32.71 -19.61 -1.84
C ASP A 943 33.20 -19.17 -3.25
N MET A 944 34.16 -19.90 -3.85
CA MET A 944 34.71 -19.59 -5.18
C MET A 944 33.70 -19.84 -6.31
N THR A 945 32.68 -20.67 -6.08
CA THR A 945 31.63 -20.97 -7.06
C THR A 945 30.62 -19.83 -7.24
N VAL A 946 30.63 -18.83 -6.34
CA VAL A 946 29.71 -17.68 -6.35
C VAL A 946 30.45 -16.36 -6.56
N LEU A 947 31.66 -16.19 -6.01
CA LEU A 947 32.34 -14.89 -5.93
C LEU A 947 33.35 -14.57 -7.05
N SER A 948 33.64 -15.52 -7.95
CA SER A 948 34.77 -15.44 -8.90
C SER A 948 34.67 -14.37 -10.00
N ASN A 949 33.58 -13.60 -10.08
CA ASN A 949 33.35 -12.62 -11.16
C ASN A 949 33.43 -11.13 -10.77
N ILE A 950 33.51 -10.75 -9.49
CA ILE A 950 33.23 -9.34 -9.08
C ILE A 950 34.33 -8.67 -8.22
N SER A 951 35.15 -9.39 -7.46
CA SER A 951 36.28 -8.75 -6.74
C SER A 951 37.44 -9.71 -6.50
N GLY A 952 38.55 -9.20 -5.93
CA GLY A 952 39.78 -9.96 -5.66
C GLY A 952 39.62 -11.06 -4.58
N PRO A 953 40.73 -11.55 -3.98
CA PRO A 953 40.70 -12.69 -3.07
C PRO A 953 40.04 -12.36 -1.71
N VAL A 954 38.71 -12.35 -1.69
CA VAL A 954 37.88 -12.17 -0.49
C VAL A 954 37.62 -13.53 0.14
N VAL A 955 37.92 -13.66 1.45
CA VAL A 955 37.53 -14.82 2.26
C VAL A 955 36.01 -14.82 2.38
N GLY A 956 35.34 -15.83 1.81
CA GLY A 956 33.88 -15.90 1.80
C GLY A 956 33.26 -16.37 3.12
N ALA A 957 31.94 -16.36 3.18
CA ALA A 957 31.18 -16.63 4.39
C ALA A 957 31.32 -18.08 4.88
N VAL A 958 31.40 -19.05 3.94
CA VAL A 958 31.59 -20.47 4.29
C VAL A 958 32.98 -20.66 4.89
N LEU A 959 34.02 -20.11 4.26
CA LEU A 959 35.40 -20.19 4.71
C LEU A 959 35.62 -19.49 6.06
N HIS A 960 34.93 -18.36 6.31
CA HIS A 960 34.91 -17.72 7.61
C HIS A 960 34.25 -18.59 8.70
N LYS A 961 33.08 -19.19 8.44
CA LYS A 961 32.43 -20.10 9.42
C LYS A 961 33.26 -21.38 9.66
N ILE A 962 33.98 -21.92 8.66
CA ILE A 962 34.99 -22.98 8.88
C ILE A 962 36.09 -22.50 9.83
N SER A 963 36.66 -21.31 9.59
CA SER A 963 37.72 -20.75 10.45
C SER A 963 37.25 -20.53 11.90
N ALA A 964 35.99 -20.13 12.09
CA ALA A 964 35.37 -19.96 13.39
C ALA A 964 35.13 -21.30 14.09
N MET A 965 34.65 -22.31 13.37
CA MET A 965 34.51 -23.68 13.87
C MET A 965 35.85 -24.23 14.37
N ILE A 966 36.93 -24.11 13.59
CA ILE A 966 38.28 -24.57 13.99
C ILE A 966 38.73 -23.86 15.28
N LYS A 967 38.61 -22.52 15.34
CA LYS A 967 38.94 -21.74 16.54
C LYS A 967 38.14 -22.21 17.75
N HIS A 968 36.84 -22.44 17.60
CA HIS A 968 35.98 -22.85 18.70
C HIS A 968 36.29 -24.28 19.19
N GLN A 969 36.41 -25.27 18.29
CA GLN A 969 36.80 -26.64 18.67
C GLN A 969 38.13 -26.64 19.44
N VAL A 970 39.12 -25.88 18.95
CA VAL A 970 40.45 -25.82 19.55
C VAL A 970 40.42 -25.06 20.88
N SER A 971 39.64 -23.99 21.01
CA SER A 971 39.44 -23.28 22.29
C SER A 971 38.77 -24.17 23.34
N GLN A 972 37.75 -24.95 22.96
CA GLN A 972 37.08 -25.87 23.88
C GLN A 972 38.00 -27.01 24.34
N ALA A 973 38.88 -27.50 23.46
CA ALA A 973 39.94 -28.45 23.85
C ALA A 973 40.96 -27.81 24.82
N TRP A 974 41.34 -26.55 24.59
CA TRP A 974 42.26 -25.80 25.45
C TRP A 974 41.72 -25.55 26.86
N ASN A 975 40.40 -25.32 26.98
CA ASN A 975 39.70 -25.17 28.26
C ASN A 975 39.79 -26.43 29.15
N LEU A 976 40.04 -27.60 28.55
CA LEU A 976 40.28 -28.85 29.27
C LEU A 976 41.77 -28.96 29.64
N THR A 977 42.66 -29.06 28.65
CA THR A 977 44.13 -28.86 28.82
C THR A 977 44.80 -28.45 27.51
N VAL A 978 45.97 -27.82 27.61
CA VAL A 978 46.86 -27.51 26.46
C VAL A 978 47.25 -28.77 25.66
N GLU A 979 47.36 -29.91 26.35
CA GLU A 979 47.71 -31.20 25.74
C GLU A 979 46.59 -31.76 24.84
N PHE A 980 45.31 -31.46 25.11
CA PHE A 980 44.20 -31.90 24.27
C PHE A 980 44.02 -31.07 22.99
N ALA A 981 44.42 -29.80 23.00
CA ALA A 981 44.35 -28.94 21.81
C ALA A 981 45.41 -29.30 20.74
N THR A 982 46.61 -29.71 21.18
CA THR A 982 47.74 -29.98 20.26
C THR A 982 47.45 -31.10 19.24
N PRO A 983 46.87 -32.26 19.61
CA PRO A 983 46.43 -33.30 18.66
C PRO A 983 45.37 -32.83 17.67
N LEU A 984 44.45 -31.95 18.09
CA LEU A 984 43.40 -31.40 17.21
C LEU A 984 43.98 -30.43 16.16
N LEU A 985 44.96 -29.61 16.53
CA LEU A 985 45.72 -28.80 15.59
C LEU A 985 46.49 -29.66 14.56
N LYS A 986 47.04 -30.80 15.00
CA LYS A 986 47.69 -31.78 14.11
C LYS A 986 46.70 -32.46 13.17
N LEU A 987 45.50 -32.82 13.64
CA LEU A 987 44.41 -33.34 12.80
C LEU A 987 44.07 -32.34 11.68
N TRP A 988 43.76 -31.10 12.03
CA TRP A 988 43.41 -30.04 11.07
C TRP A 988 44.53 -29.76 10.07
N THR A 989 45.78 -29.68 10.53
CA THR A 989 46.95 -29.50 9.64
C THR A 989 47.07 -30.66 8.65
N SER A 990 46.84 -31.90 9.10
CA SER A 990 46.95 -33.09 8.25
C SER A 990 45.81 -33.18 7.23
N ILE A 991 44.59 -32.81 7.60
CA ILE A 991 43.44 -32.69 6.67
C ILE A 991 43.73 -31.62 5.61
N LEU A 992 44.13 -30.42 6.02
CA LEU A 992 44.38 -29.31 5.11
C LEU A 992 45.55 -29.61 4.15
N LEU A 993 46.64 -30.21 4.62
CA LEU A 993 47.75 -30.64 3.74
C LEU A 993 47.34 -31.78 2.79
N LYS A 994 46.41 -32.67 3.17
CA LYS A 994 45.88 -33.70 2.27
C LYS A 994 44.95 -33.12 1.20
N VAL A 995 44.14 -32.12 1.55
CA VAL A 995 43.33 -31.36 0.58
C VAL A 995 44.23 -30.56 -0.37
N LEU A 996 45.30 -29.93 0.15
CA LEU A 996 46.32 -29.24 -0.65
C LEU A 996 46.95 -30.17 -1.70
N SER A 997 47.38 -31.38 -1.29
CA SER A 997 47.98 -32.35 -2.22
C SER A 997 46.97 -32.99 -3.19
N PHE A 998 45.70 -33.09 -2.79
CA PHE A 998 44.61 -33.51 -3.67
C PHE A 998 44.32 -32.49 -4.78
N GLN A 999 44.30 -31.18 -4.46
CA GLN A 999 44.12 -30.11 -5.44
C GLN A 999 45.24 -30.11 -6.50
N GLU A 1000 46.48 -30.36 -6.08
CA GLU A 1000 47.65 -30.46 -6.97
C GLU A 1000 47.53 -31.60 -7.99
N ARG A 1001 47.07 -32.78 -7.57
CA ARG A 1001 46.97 -33.96 -8.45
C ARG A 1001 45.91 -33.83 -9.55
N LYS A 1002 44.86 -33.03 -9.33
CA LYS A 1002 43.73 -32.90 -10.25
C LYS A 1002 43.82 -31.72 -11.23
N ASN A 1003 44.89 -30.91 -11.20
CA ASN A 1003 45.02 -29.69 -12.02
C ASN A 1003 43.73 -28.84 -12.01
N TYR A 1004 43.20 -28.54 -10.81
CA TYR A 1004 42.02 -27.68 -10.71
C TYR A 1004 42.31 -26.31 -11.36
N ASN A 1005 41.61 -25.99 -12.45
CA ASN A 1005 41.79 -24.77 -13.26
C ASN A 1005 41.55 -23.44 -12.49
N LEU A 1006 41.08 -23.53 -11.23
CA LEU A 1006 40.97 -22.43 -10.28
C LEU A 1006 42.37 -22.05 -9.77
N LYS A 1007 43.03 -21.10 -10.46
CA LYS A 1007 44.39 -20.60 -10.16
C LYS A 1007 44.61 -20.10 -8.72
N ASP A 1008 43.54 -19.93 -7.94
CA ASP A 1008 43.56 -19.43 -6.56
C ASP A 1008 43.08 -20.43 -5.49
N SER A 1009 42.73 -21.69 -5.83
CA SER A 1009 42.23 -22.71 -4.87
C SER A 1009 43.21 -23.05 -3.72
N ALA A 1010 44.49 -22.71 -3.93
CA ALA A 1010 45.55 -22.75 -2.93
C ALA A 1010 45.24 -21.87 -1.71
N LYS A 1011 44.72 -20.67 -1.96
CA LYS A 1011 44.70 -19.57 -1.00
C LYS A 1011 43.73 -19.84 0.16
N GLN A 1012 42.62 -20.53 -0.10
CA GLN A 1012 41.65 -20.90 0.93
C GLN A 1012 42.26 -21.93 1.90
N VAL A 1013 43.03 -22.89 1.38
CA VAL A 1013 43.75 -23.87 2.21
C VAL A 1013 44.89 -23.20 2.98
N HIS A 1014 45.65 -22.31 2.33
CA HIS A 1014 46.70 -21.52 2.99
C HIS A 1014 46.15 -20.60 4.09
N PHE A 1015 45.00 -19.95 3.88
CA PHE A 1015 44.29 -19.17 4.89
C PHE A 1015 43.90 -20.00 6.12
N LEU A 1016 43.30 -21.18 5.92
CA LEU A 1016 42.93 -22.06 7.03
C LEU A 1016 44.16 -22.61 7.76
N LEU A 1017 45.24 -22.95 7.04
CA LEU A 1017 46.51 -23.35 7.63
C LEU A 1017 47.14 -22.22 8.46
N ASP A 1018 47.11 -20.98 7.97
CA ASP A 1018 47.59 -19.80 8.68
C ASP A 1018 46.76 -19.52 9.95
N VAL A 1019 45.44 -19.74 9.91
CA VAL A 1019 44.58 -19.70 11.12
C VAL A 1019 44.98 -20.78 12.13
N VAL A 1020 45.11 -22.04 11.71
CA VAL A 1020 45.55 -23.16 12.58
C VAL A 1020 46.91 -22.87 13.20
N ILE A 1021 47.84 -22.32 12.41
CA ILE A 1021 49.19 -21.99 12.84
C ILE A 1021 49.21 -20.81 13.82
N ARG A 1022 48.46 -19.73 13.57
CA ARG A 1022 48.33 -18.59 14.51
C ARG A 1022 47.87 -19.07 15.90
N ILE A 1023 46.91 -19.99 15.95
CA ILE A 1023 46.43 -20.56 17.22
C ILE A 1023 47.56 -21.33 17.94
N SER A 1024 48.42 -22.04 17.20
CA SER A 1024 49.55 -22.78 17.77
C SER A 1024 50.70 -21.93 18.34
N VAL A 1025 50.74 -20.61 18.07
CA VAL A 1025 51.82 -19.70 18.52
C VAL A 1025 51.79 -19.45 20.03
N VAL A 1026 50.60 -19.57 20.64
CA VAL A 1026 50.31 -19.10 22.02
C VAL A 1026 51.19 -19.78 23.08
N ASP A 1027 51.55 -21.06 22.87
CA ASP A 1027 52.35 -21.85 23.82
C ASP A 1027 53.64 -22.41 23.17
N TYR A 1028 54.70 -22.53 23.98
CA TYR A 1028 56.00 -23.05 23.56
C TYR A 1028 55.95 -24.54 23.15
N TYR A 1029 55.24 -25.38 23.91
CA TYR A 1029 55.13 -26.80 23.61
C TYR A 1029 54.31 -27.03 22.35
N THR A 1030 53.11 -26.44 22.24
CA THR A 1030 52.26 -26.56 21.06
C THR A 1030 52.96 -26.02 19.80
N ARG A 1031 53.62 -24.85 19.88
CA ARG A 1031 54.40 -24.28 18.77
C ARG A 1031 55.48 -25.23 18.27
N ASN A 1032 56.30 -25.77 19.16
CA ASN A 1032 57.36 -26.72 18.77
C ASN A 1032 56.79 -28.03 18.24
N SER A 1033 55.75 -28.57 18.88
CA SER A 1033 55.06 -29.80 18.45
C SER A 1033 54.43 -29.66 17.07
N MET A 1034 54.01 -28.44 16.68
CA MET A 1034 53.50 -28.11 15.35
C MET A 1034 54.61 -27.87 14.31
N ILE A 1035 55.73 -27.25 14.69
CA ILE A 1035 56.94 -27.19 13.84
C ILE A 1035 57.47 -28.60 13.56
N ASP A 1036 57.49 -29.48 14.57
CA ASP A 1036 57.90 -30.88 14.44
C ASP A 1036 56.90 -31.69 13.62
N HIS A 1037 55.59 -31.41 13.72
CA HIS A 1037 54.59 -31.99 12.84
C HIS A 1037 54.84 -31.57 11.39
N LEU A 1038 54.95 -30.26 11.12
CA LEU A 1038 55.25 -29.72 9.79
C LEU A 1038 56.60 -30.18 9.25
N TYR A 1039 57.59 -30.46 10.10
CA TYR A 1039 58.86 -31.07 9.70
C TYR A 1039 58.68 -32.45 9.08
N THR A 1040 57.73 -33.28 9.57
CA THR A 1040 57.42 -34.58 8.93
C THR A 1040 56.81 -34.43 7.53
N PHE A 1041 56.17 -33.28 7.27
CA PHE A 1041 55.60 -32.88 5.97
C PHE A 1041 56.48 -31.89 5.18
N ALA A 1042 57.67 -31.54 5.63
CA ALA A 1042 58.51 -30.60 4.90
C ALA A 1042 59.24 -31.33 3.78
N ASN A 1043 59.13 -30.86 2.53
CA ASN A 1043 59.83 -31.47 1.41
C ASN A 1043 61.34 -31.31 1.61
N PRO A 1044 62.13 -32.41 1.67
CA PRO A 1044 63.58 -32.31 1.62
C PRO A 1044 64.01 -31.93 0.20
N LEU A 1045 63.99 -30.62 -0.09
CA LEU A 1045 64.49 -29.98 -1.33
C LEU A 1045 65.94 -30.36 -1.69
N LEU A 1046 66.62 -31.07 -0.80
CA LEU A 1046 68.04 -31.39 -0.79
C LEU A 1046 68.32 -32.91 -0.84
N THR A 1047 67.31 -33.76 -1.07
CA THR A 1047 67.51 -35.22 -1.19
C THR A 1047 67.42 -35.73 -2.63
N SER A 1048 68.30 -36.69 -2.94
CA SER A 1048 68.08 -37.65 -4.01
C SER A 1048 66.78 -38.43 -3.75
N PRO A 1049 65.98 -38.80 -4.79
CA PRO A 1049 64.68 -39.47 -4.62
C PRO A 1049 64.69 -40.77 -3.80
N ALA A 1050 65.87 -41.36 -3.53
CA ALA A 1050 66.03 -42.51 -2.66
C ALA A 1050 65.86 -42.23 -1.14
N ILE A 1051 65.80 -40.96 -0.69
CA ILE A 1051 65.80 -40.58 0.75
C ILE A 1051 64.67 -39.58 1.11
N GLN A 1052 63.55 -39.61 0.39
CA GLN A 1052 62.35 -38.84 0.74
C GLN A 1052 61.67 -39.40 2.01
N SER A 1053 60.98 -38.54 2.78
CA SER A 1053 60.24 -39.01 3.96
C SER A 1053 59.04 -39.88 3.54
N SER A 1054 58.79 -40.97 4.27
CA SER A 1054 57.66 -41.88 3.99
C SER A 1054 56.31 -41.19 4.09
N VAL A 1055 56.20 -40.15 4.93
CA VAL A 1055 54.99 -39.33 5.12
C VAL A 1055 54.79 -38.37 3.94
N TRP A 1056 55.82 -37.69 3.46
CA TRP A 1056 55.74 -36.85 2.24
C TRP A 1056 55.28 -37.68 1.05
N ASN A 1057 55.85 -38.87 0.86
CA ASN A 1057 55.49 -39.75 -0.25
C ASN A 1057 54.07 -40.33 -0.14
N LYS A 1058 53.54 -40.60 1.07
CA LYS A 1058 52.12 -40.93 1.30
C LYS A 1058 51.17 -39.76 0.92
N PHE A 1059 51.59 -38.51 1.06
CA PHE A 1059 50.72 -37.34 0.89
C PHE A 1059 50.81 -36.73 -0.51
N PHE A 1060 52.02 -36.45 -1.00
CA PHE A 1060 52.26 -35.74 -2.26
C PHE A 1060 52.61 -36.71 -3.40
N GLY A 1061 53.42 -37.74 -3.13
CA GLY A 1061 53.84 -38.77 -4.09
C GLY A 1061 55.29 -38.59 -4.57
N SER A 1062 55.86 -39.64 -5.18
CA SER A 1062 57.31 -39.72 -5.44
C SER A 1062 57.85 -38.73 -6.49
N ASN A 1063 57.04 -38.35 -7.48
CA ASN A 1063 57.47 -37.55 -8.63
C ASN A 1063 57.19 -36.04 -8.45
N THR A 1064 57.50 -35.51 -7.27
CA THR A 1064 57.13 -34.14 -6.84
C THR A 1064 58.31 -33.16 -6.88
N GLU A 1065 58.96 -33.06 -8.05
CA GLU A 1065 60.21 -32.29 -8.27
C GLU A 1065 60.11 -30.75 -8.08
N SER A 1066 58.97 -30.19 -7.65
CA SER A 1066 58.78 -28.72 -7.61
C SER A 1066 57.88 -28.20 -6.49
N TYR A 1067 57.35 -29.04 -5.58
CA TYR A 1067 56.35 -28.60 -4.62
C TYR A 1067 56.92 -28.36 -3.22
N THR A 1068 56.74 -27.15 -2.71
CA THR A 1068 56.87 -26.81 -1.28
C THR A 1068 55.47 -26.52 -0.72
N ILE A 1069 55.28 -26.62 0.60
CA ILE A 1069 53.99 -26.26 1.26
C ILE A 1069 53.57 -24.82 0.91
N LEU A 1070 54.55 -23.92 0.72
CA LEU A 1070 54.33 -22.53 0.34
C LEU A 1070 53.85 -22.34 -1.11
N ARG A 1071 54.07 -23.31 -2.00
CA ARG A 1071 53.88 -23.27 -3.48
C ARG A 1071 54.65 -22.17 -4.24
N ARG A 1072 54.95 -21.05 -3.60
CA ARG A 1072 55.83 -19.96 -4.07
C ARG A 1072 57.09 -19.87 -3.20
N LEU A 1073 58.02 -18.99 -3.56
CA LEU A 1073 59.19 -18.69 -2.72
C LEU A 1073 58.79 -18.02 -1.39
N THR A 1074 57.65 -17.34 -1.38
CA THR A 1074 57.11 -16.46 -0.33
C THR A 1074 55.58 -16.59 -0.23
N LEU A 1075 55.00 -16.23 0.92
CA LEU A 1075 53.56 -16.02 1.12
C LEU A 1075 53.33 -14.68 1.84
N PRO A 1076 53.11 -13.57 1.12
CA PRO A 1076 52.82 -12.26 1.73
C PRO A 1076 51.48 -12.24 2.49
N ASP A 1077 50.46 -12.90 1.93
CA ASP A 1077 49.10 -12.93 2.49
C ASP A 1077 49.01 -13.75 3.80
N TYR A 1078 49.95 -14.68 4.01
CA TYR A 1078 49.94 -15.65 5.11
C TYR A 1078 51.30 -15.76 5.84
N PRO A 1079 51.79 -14.69 6.51
CA PRO A 1079 53.16 -14.66 7.03
C PRO A 1079 53.41 -15.60 8.23
N TRP A 1080 52.37 -16.03 8.98
CA TRP A 1080 52.54 -16.96 10.09
C TRP A 1080 52.77 -18.39 9.58
N LEU A 1081 52.00 -18.82 8.57
CA LEU A 1081 52.25 -20.04 7.82
C LEU A 1081 53.66 -20.02 7.19
N ALA A 1082 54.04 -18.90 6.56
CA ALA A 1082 55.38 -18.74 5.98
C ALA A 1082 56.49 -18.98 7.02
N TRP A 1083 56.40 -18.34 8.19
CA TRP A 1083 57.39 -18.49 9.26
C TRP A 1083 57.48 -19.93 9.76
N PHE A 1084 56.36 -20.63 9.98
CA PHE A 1084 56.39 -22.02 10.48
C PHE A 1084 56.99 -23.00 9.48
N VAL A 1085 56.69 -22.85 8.18
CA VAL A 1085 57.24 -23.72 7.13
C VAL A 1085 58.73 -23.44 6.92
N LEU A 1086 59.13 -22.16 6.81
CA LEU A 1086 60.56 -21.81 6.73
C LEU A 1086 61.31 -22.31 7.98
N ARG A 1087 60.68 -22.28 9.16
CA ARG A 1087 61.26 -22.80 10.41
C ARG A 1087 61.40 -24.32 10.43
N SER A 1088 60.47 -25.07 9.84
CA SER A 1088 60.59 -26.53 9.75
C SER A 1088 61.59 -26.96 8.66
N GLU A 1089 61.61 -26.31 7.50
CA GLU A 1089 62.59 -26.51 6.43
C GLU A 1089 64.04 -26.23 6.90
N THR A 1090 64.26 -25.16 7.66
CA THR A 1090 65.59 -24.81 8.23
C THR A 1090 66.01 -25.66 9.43
N LYS A 1091 65.07 -26.38 10.05
CA LYS A 1091 65.37 -27.41 11.06
C LYS A 1091 65.84 -28.73 10.44
N GLN A 1092 65.67 -28.93 9.13
CA GLN A 1092 66.18 -30.12 8.44
C GLN A 1092 67.70 -30.17 8.46
N LYS A 1093 68.23 -31.31 8.90
CA LYS A 1093 69.68 -31.56 8.94
C LYS A 1093 70.35 -31.33 7.58
N GLN A 1094 69.69 -31.71 6.49
CA GLN A 1094 70.21 -31.52 5.12
C GLN A 1094 70.39 -30.03 4.76
N THR A 1095 69.48 -29.16 5.22
CA THR A 1095 69.54 -27.71 5.02
C THR A 1095 70.67 -27.09 5.84
N GLN A 1096 70.89 -27.59 7.05
CA GLN A 1096 72.00 -27.17 7.93
C GLN A 1096 73.35 -27.65 7.39
N ASP A 1097 73.45 -28.91 6.96
CA ASP A 1097 74.65 -29.49 6.35
C ASP A 1097 75.00 -28.75 5.04
N LEU A 1098 74.01 -28.45 4.18
CA LEU A 1098 74.21 -27.65 2.96
C LEU A 1098 74.77 -26.27 3.29
N TRP A 1099 74.11 -25.55 4.20
CA TRP A 1099 74.49 -24.18 4.57
C TRP A 1099 75.91 -24.14 5.16
N PHE A 1100 76.24 -25.08 6.06
CA PHE A 1100 77.57 -25.22 6.65
C PHE A 1100 78.66 -25.48 5.58
N GLN A 1101 78.41 -26.37 4.61
CA GLN A 1101 79.38 -26.61 3.53
C GLN A 1101 79.54 -25.39 2.59
N ILE A 1102 78.46 -24.65 2.31
CA ILE A 1102 78.54 -23.41 1.51
C ILE A 1102 79.40 -22.36 2.23
N GLN A 1103 79.14 -22.13 3.51
CA GLN A 1103 79.98 -21.22 4.32
C GLN A 1103 81.44 -21.70 4.31
N LYS A 1104 81.71 -23.01 4.38
CA LYS A 1104 83.06 -23.59 4.36
C LYS A 1104 83.78 -23.38 3.03
N GLU A 1105 83.11 -23.56 1.89
CA GLU A 1105 83.71 -23.27 0.57
C GLU A 1105 83.98 -21.77 0.39
N ILE A 1106 83.07 -20.90 0.84
CA ILE A 1106 83.25 -19.43 0.79
C ILE A 1106 84.40 -18.97 1.70
N ALA A 1107 84.70 -19.70 2.78
CA ALA A 1107 85.81 -19.40 3.68
C ALA A 1107 87.18 -19.88 3.17
N LYS A 1108 87.23 -20.80 2.20
CA LYS A 1108 88.49 -21.23 1.57
C LYS A 1108 89.04 -20.21 0.56
N ASP A 1109 88.15 -19.45 -0.07
CA ASP A 1109 88.50 -18.53 -1.16
C ASP A 1109 87.69 -17.22 -1.02
N THR A 1110 88.42 -16.14 -0.77
CA THR A 1110 87.85 -14.80 -0.58
C THR A 1110 87.25 -14.20 -1.85
N GLU A 1111 87.60 -14.67 -3.06
CA GLU A 1111 86.99 -14.21 -4.33
C GLU A 1111 85.82 -15.09 -4.81
N MET A 1112 85.63 -16.28 -4.22
CA MET A 1112 84.51 -17.19 -4.55
C MET A 1112 83.14 -16.52 -4.34
N THR A 1113 82.30 -16.54 -5.36
CA THR A 1113 80.92 -16.02 -5.33
C THR A 1113 79.93 -17.03 -4.73
N PRO A 1114 78.80 -16.58 -4.13
CA PRO A 1114 77.75 -17.46 -3.60
C PRO A 1114 77.24 -18.51 -4.59
N VAL A 1115 77.11 -18.15 -5.87
CA VAL A 1115 76.62 -19.04 -6.94
C VAL A 1115 77.64 -20.14 -7.25
N ALA A 1116 78.94 -19.79 -7.29
CA ALA A 1116 80.01 -20.76 -7.53
C ALA A 1116 80.17 -21.72 -6.34
N ALA A 1117 80.11 -21.21 -5.10
CA ALA A 1117 80.12 -22.01 -3.89
C ALA A 1117 78.93 -22.99 -3.84
N LEU A 1118 77.71 -22.52 -4.11
CA LEU A 1118 76.52 -23.38 -4.18
C LEU A 1118 76.68 -24.50 -5.21
N LYS A 1119 77.19 -24.18 -6.42
CA LYS A 1119 77.42 -25.18 -7.46
C LYS A 1119 78.43 -26.25 -7.04
N ASN A 1120 79.54 -25.85 -6.42
CA ASN A 1120 80.56 -26.78 -5.92
C ASN A 1120 80.01 -27.68 -4.80
N VAL A 1121 79.21 -27.13 -3.87
CA VAL A 1121 78.61 -27.89 -2.77
C VAL A 1121 77.49 -28.83 -3.27
N CYS A 1122 76.67 -28.43 -4.24
CA CYS A 1122 75.70 -29.34 -4.88
C CYS A 1122 76.40 -30.57 -5.49
N ILE A 1123 77.54 -30.37 -6.16
CA ILE A 1123 78.34 -31.47 -6.72
C ILE A 1123 78.92 -32.35 -5.61
N PHE A 1124 79.49 -31.75 -4.55
CA PHE A 1124 80.05 -32.47 -3.40
C PHE A 1124 79.00 -33.32 -2.66
N LEU A 1125 77.82 -32.76 -2.41
CA LEU A 1125 76.71 -33.44 -1.72
C LEU A 1125 75.88 -34.36 -2.64
N LYS A 1126 76.16 -34.39 -3.95
CA LYS A 1126 75.41 -35.13 -4.99
C LYS A 1126 73.92 -34.74 -5.07
N ILE A 1127 73.63 -33.45 -4.93
CA ILE A 1127 72.28 -32.85 -4.99
C ILE A 1127 72.11 -32.17 -6.36
N LYS A 1128 70.89 -32.13 -6.90
CA LYS A 1128 70.53 -31.35 -8.08
C LYS A 1128 70.95 -29.88 -7.89
N GLN A 1129 71.41 -29.20 -8.93
CA GLN A 1129 71.80 -27.79 -8.82
C GLN A 1129 70.58 -26.95 -8.41
N LEU A 1130 70.74 -26.18 -7.34
CA LEU A 1130 69.67 -25.39 -6.73
C LEU A 1130 69.71 -23.93 -7.20
N PRO A 1131 68.56 -23.23 -7.27
CA PRO A 1131 68.50 -21.79 -7.44
C PRO A 1131 69.01 -21.09 -6.16
N LEU A 1132 69.62 -19.91 -6.30
CA LEU A 1132 70.25 -19.20 -5.17
C LEU A 1132 69.20 -18.80 -4.11
N GLU A 1133 68.01 -18.47 -4.58
CA GLU A 1133 66.79 -18.11 -3.84
C GLU A 1133 66.27 -19.23 -2.92
N SER A 1134 66.79 -20.46 -3.04
CA SER A 1134 66.46 -21.58 -2.15
C SER A 1134 67.25 -21.60 -0.84
N LEU A 1135 68.34 -20.84 -0.72
CA LEU A 1135 69.15 -20.83 0.49
C LEU A 1135 68.41 -20.17 1.65
N PRO A 1136 68.62 -20.61 2.91
CA PRO A 1136 67.93 -20.07 4.09
C PRO A 1136 67.97 -18.54 4.16
N ILE A 1137 69.15 -17.93 3.95
CA ILE A 1137 69.34 -16.48 4.04
C ILE A 1137 68.45 -15.72 3.03
N TYR A 1138 68.37 -16.17 1.77
CA TYR A 1138 67.51 -15.54 0.76
C TYR A 1138 66.02 -15.84 1.00
N ARG A 1139 65.66 -17.07 1.42
CA ARG A 1139 64.28 -17.45 1.76
C ARG A 1139 63.69 -16.55 2.86
N TRP A 1140 64.43 -16.33 3.95
CA TRP A 1140 64.00 -15.40 5.00
C TRP A 1140 63.96 -13.95 4.49
N THR A 1141 64.95 -13.51 3.69
CA THR A 1141 65.01 -12.14 3.13
C THR A 1141 63.82 -11.84 2.22
N LEU A 1142 63.52 -12.73 1.27
CA LEU A 1142 62.39 -12.59 0.34
C LEU A 1142 61.05 -12.51 1.11
N GLN A 1143 60.86 -13.37 2.11
CA GLN A 1143 59.65 -13.31 2.94
C GLN A 1143 59.58 -12.02 3.77
N ILE A 1144 60.72 -11.49 4.25
CA ILE A 1144 60.77 -10.20 4.97
C ILE A 1144 60.35 -9.05 4.05
N LEU A 1145 60.90 -8.97 2.83
CA LEU A 1145 60.61 -7.91 1.87
C LEU A 1145 59.12 -7.87 1.45
N GLU A 1146 58.48 -9.03 1.39
CA GLU A 1146 57.06 -9.15 1.04
C GLU A 1146 56.09 -9.12 2.25
N THR A 1147 56.59 -9.14 3.49
CA THR A 1147 55.73 -9.11 4.69
C THR A 1147 55.43 -7.65 5.10
N PRO A 1148 54.15 -7.26 5.33
CA PRO A 1148 53.81 -5.91 5.75
C PRO A 1148 54.52 -5.46 7.03
N VAL A 1149 55.01 -4.22 7.05
CA VAL A 1149 55.81 -3.63 8.15
C VAL A 1149 55.08 -3.68 9.50
N SER A 1150 53.75 -3.60 9.49
CA SER A 1150 52.89 -3.67 10.68
C SER A 1150 52.58 -5.09 11.17
N HIS A 1151 53.01 -6.15 10.46
CA HIS A 1151 52.59 -7.50 10.78
C HIS A 1151 53.42 -8.11 11.95
N PRO A 1152 52.77 -8.70 12.98
CA PRO A 1152 53.45 -9.10 14.22
C PRO A 1152 54.47 -10.23 14.10
N VAL A 1153 54.50 -10.97 12.98
CA VAL A 1153 55.55 -11.99 12.73
C VAL A 1153 56.88 -11.37 12.29
N LEU A 1154 56.89 -10.11 11.83
CA LEU A 1154 58.06 -9.52 11.16
C LEU A 1154 59.33 -9.50 12.05
N PRO A 1155 59.27 -9.20 13.36
CA PRO A 1155 60.43 -9.33 14.25
C PRO A 1155 60.97 -10.77 14.33
N LEU A 1156 60.10 -11.78 14.25
CA LEU A 1156 60.49 -13.20 14.27
C LEU A 1156 61.09 -13.65 12.93
N LEU A 1157 60.71 -13.03 11.80
CA LEU A 1157 61.39 -13.23 10.52
C LEU A 1157 62.80 -12.63 10.55
N TRP A 1158 62.92 -11.36 10.99
CA TRP A 1158 64.21 -10.69 11.17
C TRP A 1158 65.15 -11.45 12.12
N GLN A 1159 64.63 -12.04 13.20
CA GLN A 1159 65.42 -12.86 14.12
C GLN A 1159 66.13 -14.02 13.42
N TYR A 1160 65.46 -14.73 12.50
CA TYR A 1160 66.10 -15.83 11.75
C TYR A 1160 66.99 -15.35 10.61
N PHE A 1161 66.65 -14.24 9.96
CA PHE A 1161 67.58 -13.59 9.02
C PHE A 1161 68.90 -13.22 9.72
N PHE A 1162 68.84 -12.53 10.86
CA PHE A 1162 70.04 -12.15 11.61
C PHE A 1162 70.79 -13.35 12.19
N TYR A 1163 70.08 -14.41 12.61
CA TYR A 1163 70.71 -15.68 12.98
C TYR A 1163 71.63 -16.18 11.85
N TYR A 1164 71.13 -16.28 10.61
CA TYR A 1164 71.91 -16.75 9.47
C TYR A 1164 72.95 -15.74 8.95
N TYR A 1165 72.69 -14.44 9.07
CA TYR A 1165 73.60 -13.38 8.65
C TYR A 1165 74.87 -13.30 9.53
N PHE A 1166 74.71 -13.43 10.85
CA PHE A 1166 75.80 -13.37 11.83
C PHE A 1166 76.39 -14.74 12.21
N GLU A 1167 75.91 -15.84 11.61
CA GLU A 1167 76.44 -17.18 11.86
C GLU A 1167 77.91 -17.28 11.41
N ARG A 1168 78.81 -17.59 12.36
CA ARG A 1168 80.27 -17.69 12.12
C ARG A 1168 80.71 -19.14 12.16
N ILE A 1169 81.48 -19.59 11.17
CA ILE A 1169 82.19 -20.86 11.28
C ILE A 1169 83.45 -20.67 12.14
N THR A 1170 83.55 -21.43 13.23
CA THR A 1170 84.85 -21.75 13.83
C THR A 1170 85.51 -22.88 13.04
N ILE A 1171 86.35 -22.52 12.06
CA ILE A 1171 87.20 -23.50 11.37
C ILE A 1171 88.33 -23.86 12.32
N LEU A 1172 88.34 -25.11 12.80
CA LEU A 1172 89.28 -25.56 13.84
C LEU A 1172 90.62 -26.09 13.30
N ASP A 1173 90.85 -25.99 11.99
CA ASP A 1173 92.11 -26.34 11.34
C ASP A 1173 92.57 -25.21 10.40
N VAL A 1174 93.89 -24.94 10.44
CA VAL A 1174 94.66 -23.87 9.74
C VAL A 1174 94.79 -22.56 10.52
N CYS A 1175 96.06 -22.19 10.77
CA CYS A 1175 96.46 -21.02 11.53
C CYS A 1175 96.66 -19.76 10.66
N GLN A 1176 96.53 -18.61 11.31
CA GLN A 1176 96.99 -17.26 10.94
C GLN A 1176 96.08 -16.34 10.08
N TYR A 1177 96.06 -15.09 10.55
CA TYR A 1177 95.58 -13.84 9.92
C TYR A 1177 94.08 -13.56 9.72
N SER A 1178 93.56 -12.82 10.70
CA SER A 1178 92.77 -11.57 10.59
C SER A 1178 91.44 -11.54 9.82
N ASN A 1179 90.44 -10.99 10.51
CA ASN A 1179 89.14 -10.57 9.98
C ASN A 1179 88.32 -11.69 9.34
N GLY A 1180 87.71 -12.52 10.18
CA GLY A 1180 86.62 -13.41 9.75
C GLY A 1180 85.51 -12.59 9.09
N THR A 1181 85.41 -12.71 7.77
CA THR A 1181 84.35 -12.13 6.97
C THR A 1181 83.02 -12.72 7.44
N GLU A 1182 82.06 -11.86 7.80
CA GLU A 1182 80.69 -12.29 8.05
C GLU A 1182 80.17 -12.87 6.72
N PRO A 1183 79.88 -14.19 6.63
CA PRO A 1183 79.56 -14.80 5.35
C PRO A 1183 78.33 -14.14 4.73
N GLY A 1184 77.38 -13.68 5.57
CA GLY A 1184 76.23 -12.88 5.19
C GLY A 1184 76.54 -11.65 4.32
N LYS A 1185 77.68 -10.97 4.47
CA LYS A 1185 78.04 -9.80 3.64
C LYS A 1185 78.16 -10.17 2.15
N LYS A 1186 78.83 -11.27 1.83
CA LYS A 1186 78.96 -11.78 0.45
C LYS A 1186 77.62 -12.18 -0.19
N PHE A 1187 76.58 -12.43 0.59
CA PHE A 1187 75.24 -12.77 0.07
C PHE A 1187 74.38 -11.52 -0.22
N ILE A 1188 74.65 -10.37 0.40
CA ILE A 1188 73.80 -9.16 0.26
C ILE A 1188 74.23 -8.25 -0.89
N ASP A 1189 75.53 -8.22 -1.25
CA ASP A 1189 76.03 -7.40 -2.37
C ASP A 1189 75.42 -7.76 -3.75
N LEU A 1190 74.73 -8.91 -3.85
CA LEU A 1190 74.02 -9.37 -5.05
C LEU A 1190 72.53 -8.99 -5.09
N THR A 1191 71.93 -8.56 -3.98
CA THR A 1191 70.46 -8.34 -3.89
C THR A 1191 70.03 -6.87 -4.09
N ILE A 1192 70.97 -5.92 -4.10
CA ILE A 1192 70.67 -4.48 -4.19
C ILE A 1192 70.64 -3.97 -5.66
N THR A 1193 71.08 -4.77 -6.63
CA THR A 1193 71.13 -4.37 -8.06
C THR A 1193 69.83 -4.63 -8.85
N TYR A 1194 68.77 -5.15 -8.21
CA TYR A 1194 67.45 -5.30 -8.81
C TYR A 1194 66.33 -4.97 -7.80
N SER A 1195 66.09 -3.67 -7.61
CA SER A 1195 64.87 -3.10 -7.01
C SER A 1195 64.48 -1.81 -7.74
#